data_AF-A0AB36SCV2-F1
#
_entry.id   AF-A0AB36SCV2-F1
#
_cell.length_a   1.000
_cell.length_b   1.000
_cell.length_c   1.000
_cell.angle_alpha   90.00
_cell.angle_beta   90.00
_cell.angle_gamma   90.00
#
_symmetry.space_group_name_H-M   'P 1'
#
loop_
_entity.id
_entity.type
_entity.pdbx_description
1 polymer ?
#
loop_
_entity_poly.entity_id
_entity_poly.type
_entity_poly.pdbx_seq_one_letter_code
_entity_poly.pdbx_strand_id
1 'polypeptide(L)'
;HPDLGKLYRTGDYGILHPEGYIEFLGRKDHQVKIRGYRIELGEISGRLLAHDFVQNAVVVDYSDHLGKKYLCAYYVSDDEELTMEELRIYLLRELPEYMVPTYFIELDEMPLTPNGKVDRQSLPEPNTKADMELQYEAPRNEIEEKMVHIWEEVLGAERIGIQDNFFELGGNSILMVQIRTRISKELGIDINLRDFLENNTVELLAQLLADGYEAQVVHYPELTPDPDNMHEPFPLTDVQMAYLMGRENHFEMGGVSTHVYLELESGLDMQRFNEALQKVINRHPMLRAIVLPNGEQKILKNVPDYKISVIDLKHLDIKEQQQHVLKERERMSHYVFPTDQWPLFEYKAFQLTQDKHYLFIGYDMLITDGASFQFIHKELMDFYHNPYLALPEIEVTFRDYMLAYKDFKDSQTYIEDKQYWMNKLENFPSAPVLPYKVNPDQIDNPHFKRKTKHFESKMYEQLKRKARDYNITPSTVLCTAFAQVLSYWSNQSRLALNCTIFNRFPFHEDVLSLIGDFTSVMLLDIELTPQTMFWENAKQVQNVMMEALERRHYDGIEFIREIARYNNLDGNKAVMPIVFTSMLMDSGKEEQEEKYEMGEVKTALSQTSQVFIDYQVLEVNGGLTITWDYVEELFDSTVIESMFEEYFVLLDKVLEGETYYTLSGRNKDKKLIEAYNDTEE
;
A
#
# COMPACT_ATOMS: atom_id res chain seq x y z
N HIS A 1 32.76 20.56 -22.87
CA HIS A 1 33.95 21.41 -22.98
C HIS A 1 34.93 20.75 -23.95
N PRO A 2 35.52 21.48 -24.91
CA PRO A 2 36.33 20.89 -25.99
C PRO A 2 37.47 19.98 -25.51
N ASP A 3 38.12 20.33 -24.40
CA ASP A 3 39.28 19.57 -23.87
C ASP A 3 38.95 18.66 -22.68
N LEU A 4 37.75 18.76 -22.09
CA LEU A 4 37.38 18.08 -20.84
C LEU A 4 36.16 17.15 -20.99
N GLY A 5 35.72 16.90 -22.22
CA GLY A 5 34.54 16.08 -22.50
C GLY A 5 33.22 16.73 -22.06
N LYS A 6 32.21 15.91 -21.75
CA LYS A 6 30.92 16.37 -21.21
C LYS A 6 31.10 16.75 -19.73
N LEU A 7 30.80 18.00 -19.40
CA LEU A 7 30.79 18.47 -18.01
C LEU A 7 29.35 18.49 -17.51
N TYR A 8 29.12 17.99 -16.29
CA TYR A 8 27.85 18.09 -15.58
C TYR A 8 27.87 19.31 -14.66
N ARG A 9 26.90 20.21 -14.83
CA ARG A 9 26.77 21.40 -14.00
C ARG A 9 26.02 21.04 -12.72
N THR A 10 26.73 20.82 -11.62
CA THR A 10 26.14 20.33 -10.36
C THR A 10 25.23 21.35 -9.67
N GLY A 11 25.49 22.65 -9.88
CA GLY A 11 24.83 23.74 -9.16
C GLY A 11 25.50 24.07 -7.82
N ASP A 12 26.53 23.32 -7.43
CA ASP A 12 27.31 23.51 -6.22
C ASP A 12 28.43 24.55 -6.42
N TYR A 13 28.81 25.25 -5.35
CA TYR A 13 29.91 26.19 -5.32
C TYR A 13 30.98 25.69 -4.34
N GLY A 14 32.25 25.91 -4.68
CA GLY A 14 33.36 25.54 -3.81
C GLY A 14 34.67 26.23 -4.20
N ILE A 15 35.64 26.20 -3.29
CA ILE A 15 36.99 26.74 -3.49
C ILE A 15 37.96 25.57 -3.63
N LEU A 16 38.72 25.54 -4.74
CA LEU A 16 39.84 24.61 -4.90
C LEU A 16 41.05 25.15 -4.14
N HIS A 17 41.51 24.40 -3.14
CA HIS A 17 42.69 24.75 -2.35
C HIS A 17 43.98 24.28 -3.02
N PRO A 18 45.14 24.93 -2.77
CA PRO A 18 46.44 24.56 -3.35
C PRO A 18 46.85 23.10 -3.13
N GLU A 19 46.39 22.49 -2.04
CA GLU A 19 46.64 21.10 -1.65
C GLU A 19 45.79 20.09 -2.44
N GLY A 20 44.86 20.56 -3.28
CA GLY A 20 44.12 19.73 -4.25
C GLY A 20 42.73 19.26 -3.81
N TYR A 21 42.23 19.68 -2.65
CA TYR A 21 40.84 19.42 -2.24
C TYR A 21 39.93 20.62 -2.55
N ILE A 22 38.62 20.35 -2.67
CA ILE A 22 37.59 21.36 -2.91
C ILE A 22 36.81 21.56 -1.61
N GLU A 23 36.84 22.76 -1.06
CA GLU A 23 35.98 23.16 0.06
C GLU A 23 34.59 23.52 -0.48
N PHE A 24 33.57 22.79 -0.03
CA PHE A 24 32.18 23.00 -0.44
C PHE A 24 31.58 24.22 0.28
N LEU A 25 31.05 25.19 -0.49
CA LEU A 25 30.47 26.43 0.01
C LEU A 25 28.94 26.49 -0.10
N GLY A 26 28.29 25.36 -0.40
CA GLY A 26 26.85 25.30 -0.64
C GLY A 26 26.49 25.37 -2.11
N ARG A 27 25.20 25.56 -2.40
CA ARG A 27 24.66 25.59 -3.76
C ARG A 27 24.34 27.00 -4.24
N LYS A 28 24.27 27.17 -5.56
CA LYS A 28 23.86 28.43 -6.20
C LYS A 28 22.35 28.65 -6.15
N ASP A 29 21.56 27.57 -6.07
CA ASP A 29 20.12 27.55 -5.84
C ASP A 29 19.85 27.44 -4.32
N HIS A 30 18.89 28.20 -3.78
CA HIS A 30 18.56 28.19 -2.34
C HIS A 30 17.62 27.01 -2.00
N GLN A 31 17.86 25.86 -2.63
CA GLN A 31 17.04 24.68 -2.44
C GLN A 31 17.32 24.04 -1.08
N VAL A 32 16.25 23.77 -0.34
CA VAL A 32 16.33 23.13 0.98
C VAL A 32 15.63 21.78 0.92
N LYS A 33 16.06 20.84 1.77
CA LYS A 33 15.34 19.60 2.00
C LYS A 33 14.42 19.77 3.21
N ILE A 34 13.11 19.67 3.00
CA ILE A 34 12.09 19.73 4.05
C ILE A 34 11.23 18.48 3.92
N ARG A 35 11.15 17.69 4.98
CA ARG A 35 10.35 16.45 5.02
C ARG A 35 10.62 15.52 3.81
N GLY A 36 11.89 15.36 3.42
CA GLY A 36 12.31 14.55 2.26
C GLY A 36 12.24 15.26 0.90
N TYR A 37 11.42 16.30 0.77
CA TYR A 37 11.24 17.04 -0.48
C TYR A 37 12.29 18.13 -0.68
N ARG A 38 12.75 18.28 -1.92
CA ARG A 38 13.64 19.35 -2.33
C ARG A 38 12.82 20.55 -2.79
N ILE A 39 12.89 21.64 -2.04
CA ILE A 39 12.01 22.80 -2.19
C ILE A 39 12.82 24.05 -2.54
N GLU A 40 12.32 24.82 -3.50
CA GLU A 40 12.81 26.18 -3.80
C GLU A 40 12.06 27.21 -2.95
N LEU A 41 12.72 27.77 -1.93
CA LEU A 41 12.09 28.76 -1.03
C LEU A 41 11.59 30.02 -1.77
N GLY A 42 12.25 30.35 -2.88
CA GLY A 42 11.85 31.47 -3.74
C GLY A 42 10.49 31.26 -4.41
N GLU A 43 10.08 30.01 -4.67
CA GLU A 43 8.76 29.70 -5.23
C GLU A 43 7.65 30.06 -4.24
N ILE A 44 7.79 29.63 -2.99
CA ILE A 44 6.83 29.91 -1.92
C ILE A 44 6.77 31.42 -1.65
N SER A 45 7.93 32.07 -1.57
CA SER A 45 8.01 33.53 -1.38
C SER A 45 7.31 34.27 -2.53
N GLY A 46 7.50 33.81 -3.77
CA GLY A 46 6.85 34.37 -4.95
C GLY A 46 5.33 34.19 -4.95
N ARG A 47 4.82 33.09 -4.39
CA ARG A 47 3.38 32.88 -4.23
C ARG A 47 2.79 33.79 -3.17
N LEU A 48 3.44 33.94 -2.02
CA LEU A 48 3.02 34.89 -1.00
C LEU A 48 2.96 36.32 -1.53
N LEU A 49 3.98 36.75 -2.28
CA LEU A 49 4.01 38.06 -2.94
C LEU A 49 2.92 38.28 -4.00
N ALA A 50 2.28 37.21 -4.48
CA ALA A 50 1.18 37.29 -5.44
C ALA A 50 -0.20 37.42 -4.76
N HIS A 51 -0.25 37.34 -3.42
CA HIS A 51 -1.46 37.60 -2.65
C HIS A 51 -1.73 39.11 -2.56
N ASP A 52 -2.97 39.53 -2.79
CA ASP A 52 -3.34 40.95 -2.96
C ASP A 52 -2.96 41.86 -1.78
N PHE A 53 -2.88 41.29 -0.57
CA PHE A 53 -2.61 42.02 0.67
C PHE A 53 -1.15 41.90 1.18
N VAL A 54 -0.30 41.14 0.50
CA VAL A 54 1.11 40.93 0.92
C VAL A 54 2.04 41.84 0.12
N GLN A 55 2.71 42.78 0.78
CA GLN A 55 3.68 43.68 0.14
C GLN A 55 5.05 43.05 -0.06
N ASN A 56 5.50 42.29 0.94
CA ASN A 56 6.82 41.67 0.93
C ASN A 56 6.76 40.32 1.63
N ALA A 57 7.50 39.33 1.12
CA ALA A 57 7.58 38.02 1.75
C ALA A 57 8.92 37.34 1.51
N VAL A 58 9.40 36.63 2.53
CA VAL A 58 10.56 35.74 2.43
C VAL A 58 10.29 34.47 3.22
N VAL A 59 10.65 33.34 2.63
CA VAL A 59 10.60 32.04 3.32
C VAL A 59 12.02 31.59 3.66
N VAL A 60 12.18 31.11 4.89
CA VAL A 60 13.45 30.64 5.46
C VAL A 60 13.23 29.27 6.10
N ASP A 61 14.24 28.39 6.01
CA ASP A 61 14.26 27.14 6.75
C ASP A 61 14.93 27.30 8.12
N TYR A 62 14.32 26.70 9.13
CA TYR A 62 14.87 26.56 10.47
C TYR A 62 15.02 25.08 10.82
N SER A 63 15.80 24.78 11.87
CA SER A 63 15.88 23.45 12.47
C SER A 63 15.28 23.49 13.87
N ASP A 64 14.49 22.49 14.24
CA ASP A 64 14.03 22.31 15.61
C ASP A 64 15.12 21.72 16.51
N HIS A 65 14.77 21.47 17.78
CA HIS A 65 15.68 20.92 18.79
C HIS A 65 16.12 19.47 18.52
N LEU A 66 15.44 18.77 17.61
CA LEU A 66 15.76 17.42 17.15
C LEU A 66 16.52 17.44 15.80
N GLY A 67 16.79 18.63 15.24
CA GLY A 67 17.51 18.82 13.98
C GLY A 67 16.62 18.69 12.74
N LYS A 68 15.29 18.54 12.88
CA LYS A 68 14.36 18.46 11.76
C LYS A 68 14.12 19.84 11.17
N LYS A 69 14.20 19.95 9.85
CA LYS A 69 13.99 21.22 9.16
C LYS A 69 12.51 21.53 8.94
N TYR A 70 12.13 22.78 9.18
CA TYR A 70 10.79 23.33 8.91
C TYR A 70 10.89 24.69 8.23
N LEU A 71 9.78 25.14 7.65
CA LEU A 71 9.69 26.40 6.91
C LEU A 71 8.97 27.47 7.74
N CYS A 72 9.48 28.69 7.71
CA CYS A 72 8.82 29.87 8.26
C CYS A 72 8.74 30.96 7.17
N ALA A 73 7.55 31.51 6.98
CA ALA A 73 7.30 32.65 6.11
C ALA A 73 7.24 33.93 6.93
N TYR A 74 8.02 34.92 6.52
CA TYR A 74 7.93 36.29 7.01
C TYR A 74 7.24 37.12 5.97
N TYR A 75 6.27 37.93 6.37
CA TYR A 75 5.53 38.78 5.45
C TYR A 75 5.27 40.18 6.03
N VAL A 76 5.04 41.14 5.15
CA VAL A 76 4.57 42.50 5.49
C VAL A 76 3.22 42.67 4.80
N SER A 77 2.18 43.00 5.56
CA SER A 77 0.83 43.25 5.07
C SER A 77 0.50 44.74 5.09
N ASP A 78 -0.34 45.18 4.16
CA ASP A 78 -1.02 46.49 4.23
C ASP A 78 -2.39 46.42 4.90
N ASP A 79 -2.86 45.21 5.18
CA ASP A 79 -4.17 44.93 5.76
C ASP A 79 -3.99 44.33 7.15
N GLU A 80 -4.48 45.04 8.17
CA GLU A 80 -4.47 44.61 9.58
C GLU A 80 -5.43 43.42 9.82
N GLU A 81 -6.34 43.11 8.89
CA GLU A 81 -7.26 41.97 8.99
C GLU A 81 -6.67 40.67 8.42
N LEU A 82 -5.54 40.71 7.70
CA LEU A 82 -4.96 39.53 7.07
C LEU A 82 -4.42 38.54 8.12
N THR A 83 -5.02 37.36 8.18
CA THR A 83 -4.63 36.33 9.15
C THR A 83 -3.64 35.30 8.59
N MET A 84 -2.88 34.65 9.47
CA MET A 84 -1.99 33.53 9.09
C MET A 84 -2.76 32.38 8.42
N GLU A 85 -4.01 32.14 8.84
CA GLU A 85 -4.82 31.03 8.35
C GLU A 85 -5.30 31.30 6.93
N GLU A 86 -5.61 32.54 6.58
CA GLU A 86 -5.93 32.93 5.20
C GLU A 86 -4.74 32.74 4.27
N LEU A 87 -3.53 33.14 4.68
CA LEU A 87 -2.31 32.91 3.91
C LEU A 87 -1.99 31.43 3.76
N ARG A 88 -2.21 30.63 4.82
CA ARG A 88 -2.04 29.18 4.79
C ARG A 88 -3.04 28.53 3.82
N ILE A 89 -4.32 28.86 3.91
CA ILE A 89 -5.38 28.37 3.00
C ILE A 89 -5.06 28.78 1.56
N TYR A 90 -4.63 30.02 1.33
CA TYR A 90 -4.20 30.51 0.03
C TYR A 90 -3.05 29.66 -0.54
N LEU A 91 -1.99 29.44 0.25
CA LEU A 91 -0.87 28.61 -0.18
C LEU A 91 -1.26 27.14 -0.38
N LEU A 92 -2.13 26.57 0.43
CA LEU A 92 -2.62 25.18 0.27
C LEU A 92 -3.40 24.95 -1.03
N ARG A 93 -3.99 26.01 -1.58
CA ARG A 93 -4.65 26.00 -2.90
C ARG A 93 -3.65 26.01 -4.05
N GLU A 94 -2.52 26.71 -3.88
CA GLU A 94 -1.52 26.93 -4.94
C GLU A 94 -0.34 25.95 -4.89
N LEU A 95 -0.05 25.38 -3.72
CA LEU A 95 1.15 24.58 -3.44
C LEU A 95 0.83 23.24 -2.77
N PRO A 96 1.67 22.21 -2.95
CA PRO A 96 1.64 21.00 -2.15
C PRO A 96 1.83 21.31 -0.65
N GLU A 97 1.22 20.51 0.22
CA GLU A 97 1.23 20.75 1.68
C GLU A 97 2.63 20.85 2.27
N TYR A 98 3.57 20.01 1.82
CA TYR A 98 4.96 20.05 2.29
C TYR A 98 5.71 21.34 1.93
N MET A 99 5.23 22.13 0.97
CA MET A 99 5.77 23.45 0.62
C MET A 99 5.13 24.57 1.43
N VAL A 100 4.04 24.32 2.14
CA VAL A 100 3.36 25.35 2.92
C VAL A 100 4.17 25.58 4.21
N PRO A 101 4.58 26.83 4.50
CA PRO A 101 5.30 27.17 5.71
C PRO A 101 4.55 26.70 6.96
N THR A 102 5.30 26.16 7.92
CA THR A 102 4.75 25.76 9.21
C THR A 102 4.36 26.99 10.03
N TYR A 103 5.16 28.05 9.93
CA TYR A 103 4.98 29.31 10.65
C TYR A 103 4.84 30.49 9.71
N PHE A 104 4.05 31.49 10.11
CA PHE A 104 3.87 32.76 9.43
C PHE A 104 4.09 33.88 10.44
N ILE A 105 5.02 34.79 10.17
CA ILE A 105 5.35 35.91 11.05
C ILE A 105 5.16 37.20 10.26
N GLU A 106 4.22 38.01 10.72
CA GLU A 106 4.05 39.37 10.22
C GLU A 106 5.14 40.28 10.80
N LEU A 107 5.70 41.12 9.95
CA LEU A 107 6.69 42.13 10.31
C LEU A 107 6.18 43.52 9.93
N ASP A 108 6.48 44.52 10.76
CA ASP A 108 6.22 45.93 10.41
C ASP A 108 7.02 46.37 9.17
N GLU A 109 8.27 45.91 9.05
CA GLU A 109 9.08 46.08 7.85
C GLU A 109 10.03 44.89 7.63
N MET A 110 10.36 44.61 6.37
CA MET A 110 11.32 43.56 6.03
C MET A 110 12.75 44.05 6.26
N PRO A 111 13.57 43.39 7.10
CA PRO A 111 14.93 43.86 7.37
C PRO A 111 15.80 43.71 6.12
N LEU A 112 16.57 44.75 5.79
CA LEU A 112 17.43 44.80 4.60
C LEU A 112 18.90 44.98 4.97
N THR A 113 19.76 44.26 4.26
CA THR A 113 21.22 44.49 4.25
C THR A 113 21.54 45.87 3.65
N PRO A 114 22.75 46.42 3.87
CA PRO A 114 23.19 47.68 3.26
C PRO A 114 23.14 47.71 1.71
N ASN A 115 23.06 46.54 1.07
CA ASN A 115 22.94 46.39 -0.39
C ASN A 115 21.48 46.27 -0.86
N GLY A 116 20.48 46.48 0.01
CA GLY A 116 19.06 46.45 -0.33
C GLY A 116 18.47 45.05 -0.54
N LYS A 117 19.17 43.99 -0.12
CA LYS A 117 18.63 42.62 -0.09
C LYS A 117 18.11 42.27 1.30
N VAL A 118 17.09 41.41 1.39
CA VAL A 118 16.56 40.91 2.67
C VAL A 118 17.67 40.30 3.54
N ASP A 119 17.80 40.81 4.76
CA ASP A 119 18.75 40.32 5.76
C ASP A 119 18.12 39.18 6.58
N ARG A 120 18.34 37.96 6.09
CA ARG A 120 17.77 36.74 6.69
C ARG A 120 18.32 36.45 8.10
N GLN A 121 19.48 36.98 8.46
CA GLN A 121 20.10 36.73 9.77
C GLN A 121 19.48 37.60 10.87
N SER A 122 18.83 38.70 10.50
CA SER A 122 18.13 39.59 11.42
C SER A 122 16.64 39.30 11.59
N LEU A 123 16.12 38.26 10.92
CA LEU A 123 14.72 37.86 11.07
C LEU A 123 14.51 37.27 12.48
N PRO A 124 13.40 37.62 13.17
CA PRO A 124 13.13 37.10 14.50
C PRO A 124 12.92 35.59 14.43
N GLU A 125 13.57 34.83 15.30
CA GLU A 125 13.36 33.38 15.36
C GLU A 125 11.90 33.07 15.75
N PRO A 126 11.25 32.11 15.06
CA PRO A 126 9.89 31.72 15.39
C PRO A 126 9.85 31.16 16.80
N ASN A 127 8.96 31.72 17.63
CA ASN A 127 8.76 31.23 18.99
C ASN A 127 7.98 29.91 18.94
N THR A 128 8.69 28.82 18.65
CA THR A 128 8.17 27.45 18.48
C THR A 128 7.26 26.94 19.60
N LYS A 129 7.24 27.61 20.77
CA LYS A 129 6.32 27.28 21.86
C LYS A 129 4.92 27.88 21.73
N ALA A 130 4.77 29.07 21.15
CA ALA A 130 3.50 29.81 21.15
C ALA A 130 2.60 29.51 19.93
N ASP A 131 3.18 29.23 18.76
CA ASP A 131 2.39 28.88 17.56
C ASP A 131 2.01 27.40 17.49
N MET A 132 2.80 26.52 18.12
CA MET A 132 2.35 25.14 18.32
C MET A 132 1.15 25.09 19.28
N GLU A 133 0.96 26.05 20.18
CA GLU A 133 -0.21 26.14 21.07
C GLU A 133 -1.53 26.54 20.37
N LEU A 134 -1.51 27.06 19.13
CA LEU A 134 -2.71 27.55 18.44
C LEU A 134 -3.55 26.46 17.73
N GLN A 135 -2.96 25.30 17.42
CA GLN A 135 -3.68 24.14 16.84
C GLN A 135 -3.48 22.84 17.63
N TYR A 136 -2.42 22.72 18.43
CA TYR A 136 -2.24 21.58 19.30
C TYR A 136 -3.06 21.76 20.57
N GLU A 137 -4.14 21.00 20.67
CA GLU A 137 -4.83 20.84 21.93
C GLU A 137 -4.36 19.55 22.61
N ALA A 138 -3.76 19.71 23.79
CA ALA A 138 -3.27 18.60 24.59
C ALA A 138 -4.45 17.76 25.14
N PRO A 139 -4.25 16.46 25.40
CA PRO A 139 -5.26 15.63 26.05
C PRO A 139 -5.65 16.23 27.40
N ARG A 140 -6.97 16.30 27.63
CA ARG A 140 -7.61 16.95 28.77
C ARG A 140 -7.98 15.96 29.88
N ASN A 141 -8.02 14.66 29.57
CA ASN A 141 -8.39 13.59 30.48
C ASN A 141 -7.64 12.27 30.18
N GLU A 142 -7.73 11.30 31.09
CA GLU A 142 -7.00 10.02 31.00
C GLU A 142 -7.36 9.19 29.75
N ILE A 143 -8.58 9.31 29.23
CA ILE A 143 -8.99 8.57 28.02
C ILE A 143 -8.32 9.19 26.79
N GLU A 144 -8.35 10.53 26.68
CA GLU A 144 -7.66 11.26 25.62
C GLU A 144 -6.14 11.02 25.66
N GLU A 145 -5.51 11.00 26.84
CA GLU A 145 -4.07 10.71 26.98
C GLU A 145 -3.71 9.34 26.41
N LYS A 146 -4.49 8.31 26.76
CA LYS A 146 -4.28 6.94 26.24
C LYS A 146 -4.52 6.87 24.74
N MET A 147 -5.58 7.50 24.23
CA MET A 147 -5.87 7.47 22.80
C MET A 147 -4.82 8.23 21.97
N VAL A 148 -4.35 9.39 22.43
CA VAL A 148 -3.23 10.09 21.80
C VAL A 148 -2.01 9.18 21.74
N HIS A 149 -1.65 8.51 22.84
CA HIS A 149 -0.51 7.59 22.86
C HIS A 149 -0.66 6.45 21.85
N ILE A 150 -1.83 5.80 21.81
CA ILE A 150 -2.13 4.74 20.83
C ILE A 150 -2.01 5.27 19.39
N TRP A 151 -2.55 6.46 19.12
CA TRP A 151 -2.48 7.08 17.80
C TRP A 151 -1.04 7.41 17.41
N GLU A 152 -0.24 7.97 18.32
CA GLU A 152 1.17 8.30 18.07
C GLU A 152 1.98 7.07 17.70
N GLU A 153 1.79 5.97 18.44
CA GLU A 153 2.49 4.72 18.18
C GLU A 153 2.06 4.04 16.86
N VAL A 154 0.77 4.09 16.50
CA VAL A 154 0.27 3.44 15.28
C VAL A 154 0.52 4.28 14.03
N LEU A 155 0.38 5.60 14.13
CA LEU A 155 0.59 6.53 13.01
C LEU A 155 2.08 6.90 12.84
N GLY A 156 2.94 6.56 13.79
CA GLY A 156 4.36 6.94 13.77
C GLY A 156 4.56 8.46 13.77
N ALA A 157 3.66 9.18 14.44
CA ALA A 157 3.67 10.64 14.53
C ALA A 157 3.88 11.06 15.99
N GLU A 158 4.67 12.10 16.20
CA GLU A 158 4.86 12.70 17.52
C GLU A 158 3.95 13.91 17.68
N ARG A 159 3.41 14.09 18.88
CA ARG A 159 2.66 15.27 19.31
C ARG A 159 1.33 15.44 18.58
N ILE A 160 0.52 14.38 18.59
CA ILE A 160 -0.85 14.40 18.06
C ILE A 160 -1.76 15.18 19.03
N GLY A 161 -2.45 16.20 18.51
CA GLY A 161 -3.47 16.95 19.24
C GLY A 161 -4.82 16.22 19.25
N ILE A 162 -5.66 16.49 20.24
CA ILE A 162 -6.95 15.77 20.36
C ILE A 162 -7.95 16.07 19.23
N GLN A 163 -7.76 17.19 18.53
CA GLN A 163 -8.58 17.61 17.39
C GLN A 163 -7.96 17.24 16.04
N ASP A 164 -6.78 16.62 16.02
CA ASP A 164 -6.15 16.18 14.77
C ASP A 164 -6.99 15.08 14.13
N ASN A 165 -7.26 15.24 12.84
CA ASN A 165 -8.06 14.28 12.10
C ASN A 165 -7.23 13.04 11.74
N PHE A 166 -7.75 11.86 12.05
CA PHE A 166 -7.10 10.58 11.79
C PHE A 166 -6.60 10.42 10.35
N PHE A 167 -7.40 10.82 9.36
CA PHE A 167 -7.05 10.68 7.94
C PHE A 167 -6.01 11.70 7.49
N GLU A 168 -5.94 12.87 8.13
CA GLU A 168 -4.91 13.88 7.87
C GLU A 168 -3.54 13.45 8.39
N LEU A 169 -3.54 12.65 9.46
CA LEU A 169 -2.33 12.06 10.01
C LEU A 169 -1.81 10.85 9.19
N GLY A 170 -2.46 10.49 8.08
CA GLY A 170 -2.10 9.34 7.24
C GLY A 170 -2.90 8.07 7.54
N GLY A 171 -3.92 8.18 8.40
CA GLY A 171 -4.79 7.07 8.77
C GLY A 171 -5.52 6.41 7.58
N ASN A 172 -5.61 5.08 7.62
CA ASN A 172 -6.34 4.26 6.65
C ASN A 172 -7.08 3.11 7.37
N SER A 173 -7.90 2.33 6.66
CA SER A 173 -8.73 1.28 7.25
C SER A 173 -7.93 0.22 8.04
N ILE A 174 -6.68 -0.07 7.64
CA ILE A 174 -5.81 -1.01 8.33
C ILE A 174 -5.32 -0.41 9.65
N LEU A 175 -4.90 0.86 9.63
CA LEU A 175 -4.49 1.58 10.84
C LEU A 175 -5.69 1.79 11.79
N MET A 176 -6.90 1.99 11.29
CA MET A 176 -8.12 2.03 12.12
C MET A 176 -8.30 0.73 12.89
N VAL A 177 -8.14 -0.41 12.21
CA VAL A 177 -8.21 -1.72 12.84
C VAL A 177 -7.12 -1.90 13.90
N GLN A 178 -5.89 -1.43 13.64
CA GLN A 178 -4.79 -1.51 14.61
C GLN A 178 -5.04 -0.63 15.85
N ILE A 179 -5.51 0.60 15.66
CA ILE A 179 -5.86 1.51 16.75
C ILE A 179 -7.01 0.93 17.57
N ARG A 180 -8.09 0.49 16.92
CA ARG A 180 -9.23 -0.18 17.57
C ARG A 180 -8.75 -1.36 18.42
N THR A 181 -7.88 -2.19 17.88
CA THR A 181 -7.30 -3.34 18.59
C THR A 181 -6.56 -2.92 19.86
N ARG A 182 -5.72 -1.89 19.79
CA ARG A 182 -4.99 -1.38 20.97
C ARG A 182 -5.93 -0.73 21.99
N ILE A 183 -6.91 0.04 21.52
CA ILE A 183 -7.97 0.61 22.36
C ILE A 183 -8.73 -0.49 23.11
N SER A 184 -9.11 -1.57 22.43
CA SER A 184 -9.77 -2.72 23.06
C SER A 184 -8.90 -3.36 24.14
N LYS A 185 -7.60 -3.54 23.89
CA LYS A 185 -6.66 -4.10 24.86
C LYS A 185 -6.44 -3.19 26.08
N GLU A 186 -6.30 -1.88 25.89
CA GLU A 186 -5.91 -0.94 26.94
C GLU A 186 -7.09 -0.34 27.72
N LEU A 187 -8.24 -0.16 27.05
CA LEU A 187 -9.44 0.44 27.62
C LEU A 187 -10.55 -0.58 27.87
N GLY A 188 -10.44 -1.81 27.34
CA GLY A 188 -11.48 -2.83 27.44
C GLY A 188 -12.72 -2.51 26.60
N ILE A 189 -12.59 -1.59 25.63
CA ILE A 189 -13.70 -1.09 24.81
C ILE A 189 -13.36 -1.33 23.35
N ASP A 190 -14.24 -2.01 22.63
CA ASP A 190 -14.09 -2.24 21.20
C ASP A 190 -14.99 -1.29 20.40
N ILE A 191 -14.39 -0.30 19.75
CA ILE A 191 -15.09 0.71 18.96
C ILE A 191 -15.34 0.15 17.57
N ASN A 192 -16.59 0.14 17.09
CA ASN A 192 -16.83 -0.28 15.71
C ASN A 192 -16.26 0.75 14.70
N LEU A 193 -15.86 0.28 13.53
CA LEU A 193 -15.19 1.03 12.48
C LEU A 193 -16.06 2.14 11.89
N ARG A 194 -17.39 1.98 11.92
CA ARG A 194 -18.32 3.04 11.49
C ARG A 194 -18.25 4.22 12.45
N ASP A 195 -18.35 3.95 13.74
CA ASP A 195 -18.30 4.99 14.76
C ASP A 195 -16.92 5.66 14.79
N PHE A 196 -15.85 4.90 14.54
CA PHE A 196 -14.52 5.49 14.37
C PHE A 196 -14.45 6.44 13.16
N LEU A 197 -15.06 6.08 12.03
CA LEU A 197 -15.09 6.92 10.83
C LEU A 197 -15.89 8.21 11.03
N GLU A 198 -16.99 8.12 11.79
CA GLU A 198 -17.84 9.26 12.14
C GLU A 198 -17.20 10.15 13.22
N ASN A 199 -16.38 9.58 14.09
CA ASN A 199 -15.67 10.24 15.18
C ASN A 199 -14.16 10.21 14.93
N ASN A 200 -13.72 10.93 13.90
CA ASN A 200 -12.37 10.81 13.34
C ASN A 200 -11.28 11.66 14.05
N THR A 201 -11.51 12.07 15.30
CA THR A 201 -10.53 12.75 16.16
C THR A 201 -10.52 12.10 17.55
N VAL A 202 -9.44 12.25 18.30
CA VAL A 202 -9.36 11.72 19.68
C VAL A 202 -10.43 12.34 20.58
N GLU A 203 -10.71 13.64 20.44
CA GLU A 203 -11.77 14.32 21.19
C GLU A 203 -13.14 13.66 20.95
N LEU A 204 -13.51 13.41 19.69
CA LEU A 204 -14.80 12.82 19.33
C LEU A 204 -14.90 11.37 19.83
N LEU A 205 -13.83 10.59 19.71
CA LEU A 205 -13.78 9.24 20.25
C LEU A 205 -13.88 9.24 21.78
N ALA A 206 -13.16 10.12 22.47
CA ALA A 206 -13.22 10.24 23.93
C ALA A 206 -14.62 10.57 24.40
N GLN A 207 -15.29 11.48 23.70
CA GLN A 207 -16.66 11.87 24.00
C GLN A 207 -17.63 10.70 23.77
N LEU A 208 -17.49 9.98 22.65
CA LEU A 208 -18.28 8.79 22.38
C LEU A 208 -18.15 7.75 23.50
N LEU A 209 -16.93 7.50 23.96
CA LEU A 209 -16.66 6.56 25.06
C LEU A 209 -17.25 7.04 26.40
N ALA A 210 -17.16 8.35 26.67
CA ALA A 210 -17.68 8.96 27.90
C ALA A 210 -19.22 8.91 27.99
N ASP A 211 -19.90 8.95 26.84
CA ASP A 211 -21.37 8.92 26.74
C ASP A 211 -21.99 7.51 26.97
N GLY A 212 -21.18 6.55 27.42
CA GLY A 212 -21.64 5.22 27.82
C GLY A 212 -21.75 4.24 26.65
N TYR A 213 -20.78 4.29 25.73
CA TYR A 213 -20.70 3.41 24.57
C TYR A 213 -20.83 1.93 24.95
N GLU A 214 -21.92 1.29 24.55
CA GLU A 214 -22.13 -0.16 24.74
C GLU A 214 -21.28 -0.94 23.72
N ALA A 215 -20.03 -1.20 24.06
CA ALA A 215 -19.12 -1.95 23.22
C ALA A 215 -19.39 -3.46 23.24
N GLN A 216 -19.28 -4.11 22.09
CA GLN A 216 -19.14 -5.57 22.01
C GLN A 216 -17.67 -5.92 22.16
N VAL A 217 -17.24 -6.46 23.31
CA VAL A 217 -15.84 -6.86 23.49
C VAL A 217 -15.57 -8.12 22.66
N VAL A 218 -14.72 -8.00 21.63
CA VAL A 218 -14.16 -9.16 20.93
C VAL A 218 -13.03 -9.75 21.78
N HIS A 219 -13.24 -10.98 22.26
CA HIS A 219 -12.22 -11.70 23.01
C HIS A 219 -11.36 -12.54 22.05
N TYR A 220 -10.18 -12.02 21.73
CA TYR A 220 -9.16 -12.79 21.02
C TYR A 220 -8.44 -13.74 21.98
N PRO A 221 -8.12 -14.98 21.56
CA PRO A 221 -7.28 -15.87 22.35
C PRO A 221 -5.87 -15.28 22.48
N GLU A 222 -5.24 -15.54 23.62
CA GLU A 222 -3.83 -15.26 23.83
C GLU A 222 -3.01 -16.41 23.24
N LEU A 223 -2.07 -16.07 22.35
CA LEU A 223 -1.16 -17.02 21.74
C LEU A 223 0.06 -17.19 22.66
N THR A 224 0.37 -18.44 23.01
CA THR A 224 1.56 -18.79 23.81
C THR A 224 2.63 -19.41 22.90
N PRO A 225 3.90 -18.95 22.96
CA PRO A 225 5.00 -19.56 22.22
C PRO A 225 5.18 -21.07 22.50
N ASP A 226 5.42 -21.87 21.46
CA ASP A 226 5.65 -23.33 21.56
C ASP A 226 6.95 -23.74 20.82
N PRO A 227 8.13 -23.31 21.31
CA PRO A 227 9.41 -23.53 20.62
C PRO A 227 9.78 -25.02 20.50
N ASP A 228 9.35 -25.86 21.46
CA ASP A 228 9.67 -27.29 21.48
C ASP A 228 9.01 -28.04 20.31
N ASN A 229 7.84 -27.60 19.85
CA ASN A 229 7.09 -28.23 18.77
C ASN A 229 7.02 -27.37 17.49
N MET A 230 7.84 -26.33 17.36
CA MET A 230 7.89 -25.42 16.19
C MET A 230 7.95 -26.17 14.84
N HIS A 231 8.57 -27.35 14.81
CA HIS A 231 8.78 -28.14 13.60
C HIS A 231 7.70 -29.20 13.36
N GLU A 232 6.67 -29.30 14.19
CA GLU A 232 5.55 -30.21 13.95
C GLU A 232 4.66 -29.68 12.82
N PRO A 233 4.06 -30.56 11.99
CA PRO A 233 3.09 -30.14 10.97
C PRO A 233 1.92 -29.35 11.57
N PHE A 234 1.40 -28.40 10.80
CA PHE A 234 0.28 -27.54 11.18
C PHE A 234 -0.59 -27.19 9.97
N PRO A 235 -1.86 -26.79 10.16
CA PRO A 235 -2.79 -26.61 9.05
C PRO A 235 -2.41 -25.41 8.16
N LEU A 236 -2.82 -25.49 6.89
CA LEU A 236 -2.86 -24.34 5.98
C LEU A 236 -4.02 -23.40 6.34
N THR A 237 -3.90 -22.12 5.97
CA THR A 237 -5.07 -21.22 5.89
C THR A 237 -6.00 -21.67 4.77
N ASP A 238 -7.24 -21.19 4.78
CA ASP A 238 -8.20 -21.49 3.71
C ASP A 238 -7.73 -20.95 2.35
N VAL A 239 -7.05 -19.81 2.35
CA VAL A 239 -6.44 -19.20 1.16
C VAL A 239 -5.23 -20.02 0.67
N GLN A 240 -4.31 -20.43 1.56
CA GLN A 240 -3.21 -21.34 1.19
C GLN A 240 -3.73 -22.66 0.61
N MET A 241 -4.83 -23.20 1.15
CA MET A 241 -5.48 -24.39 0.61
C MET A 241 -6.04 -24.15 -0.79
N ALA A 242 -6.67 -22.99 -1.04
CA ALA A 242 -7.11 -22.61 -2.38
C ALA A 242 -5.95 -22.49 -3.36
N TYR A 243 -4.82 -21.90 -2.92
CA TYR A 243 -3.59 -21.87 -3.71
C TYR A 243 -3.14 -23.29 -4.06
N LEU A 244 -3.03 -24.17 -3.05
CA LEU A 244 -2.58 -25.56 -3.25
C LEU A 244 -3.47 -26.29 -4.27
N MET A 245 -4.79 -26.17 -4.16
CA MET A 245 -5.75 -26.77 -5.09
C MET A 245 -5.61 -26.21 -6.52
N GLY A 246 -5.34 -24.92 -6.67
CA GLY A 246 -5.16 -24.26 -7.97
C GLY A 246 -4.00 -24.81 -8.82
N ARG A 247 -3.07 -25.57 -8.23
CA ARG A 247 -1.98 -26.25 -8.95
C ARG A 247 -2.45 -27.46 -9.73
N GLU A 248 -3.66 -27.93 -9.49
CA GLU A 248 -4.21 -29.11 -10.15
C GLU A 248 -4.92 -28.73 -11.46
N ASN A 249 -4.60 -29.43 -12.56
CA ASN A 249 -5.12 -29.11 -13.90
C ASN A 249 -6.63 -29.32 -14.08
N HIS A 250 -7.32 -29.92 -13.10
CA HIS A 250 -8.76 -30.14 -13.20
C HIS A 250 -9.60 -28.96 -12.71
N PHE A 251 -8.97 -27.97 -12.07
CA PHE A 251 -9.61 -26.68 -11.77
C PHE A 251 -9.59 -25.78 -13.00
N GLU A 252 -10.61 -24.94 -13.15
CA GLU A 252 -10.68 -23.88 -14.17
C GLU A 252 -9.47 -22.95 -14.02
N MET A 253 -8.68 -22.79 -15.10
CA MET A 253 -7.36 -22.14 -15.10
C MET A 253 -6.43 -22.64 -13.98
N GLY A 254 -6.54 -23.92 -13.64
CA GLY A 254 -5.61 -24.59 -12.76
C GLY A 254 -4.27 -24.89 -13.43
N GLY A 255 -3.39 -25.60 -12.73
CA GLY A 255 -2.05 -25.93 -13.23
C GLY A 255 -1.01 -24.84 -12.98
N VAL A 256 -1.39 -23.77 -12.28
CA VAL A 256 -0.50 -22.66 -11.91
C VAL A 256 -0.38 -22.50 -10.39
N SER A 257 0.76 -21.98 -9.94
CA SER A 257 0.97 -21.57 -8.56
C SER A 257 0.51 -20.12 -8.34
N THR A 258 0.06 -19.81 -7.13
CA THR A 258 0.00 -18.41 -6.68
C THR A 258 1.43 -17.91 -6.48
N HIS A 259 1.88 -17.02 -7.35
CA HIS A 259 3.28 -16.70 -7.52
C HIS A 259 3.49 -15.20 -7.74
N VAL A 260 4.52 -14.65 -7.09
CA VAL A 260 5.01 -13.30 -7.32
C VAL A 260 6.38 -13.37 -7.96
N TYR A 261 6.57 -12.59 -9.02
CA TYR A 261 7.78 -12.53 -9.81
C TYR A 261 8.23 -11.08 -10.00
N LEU A 262 9.53 -10.83 -9.82
CA LEU A 262 10.15 -9.52 -9.90
C LEU A 262 11.49 -9.58 -10.65
N GLU A 263 11.72 -8.58 -11.49
CA GLU A 263 12.96 -8.36 -12.23
C GLU A 263 13.54 -6.98 -11.94
N LEU A 264 14.83 -6.94 -11.60
CA LEU A 264 15.53 -5.73 -11.20
C LEU A 264 16.85 -5.62 -11.97
N GLU A 265 17.19 -4.42 -12.45
CA GLU A 265 18.58 -4.09 -12.76
C GLU A 265 19.24 -3.47 -11.52
N SER A 266 20.26 -4.13 -10.99
CA SER A 266 20.84 -3.84 -9.68
C SER A 266 22.34 -3.58 -9.75
N GLY A 267 22.80 -2.61 -8.96
CA GLY A 267 24.22 -2.37 -8.69
C GLY A 267 24.74 -2.99 -7.39
N LEU A 268 23.93 -3.85 -6.74
CA LEU A 268 24.29 -4.44 -5.46
C LEU A 268 25.44 -5.45 -5.59
N ASP A 269 26.20 -5.60 -4.51
CA ASP A 269 27.15 -6.68 -4.32
C ASP A 269 26.36 -7.98 -4.04
N MET A 270 26.39 -8.92 -4.99
CA MET A 270 25.62 -10.16 -4.89
C MET A 270 26.09 -11.08 -3.75
N GLN A 271 27.35 -11.00 -3.33
CA GLN A 271 27.83 -11.79 -2.20
C GLN A 271 27.23 -11.23 -0.90
N ARG A 272 27.35 -9.92 -0.69
CA ARG A 272 26.77 -9.24 0.48
C ARG A 272 25.25 -9.39 0.52
N PHE A 273 24.60 -9.31 -0.64
CA PHE A 273 23.16 -9.53 -0.78
C PHE A 273 22.76 -10.97 -0.43
N ASN A 274 23.54 -11.98 -0.83
CA ASN A 274 23.32 -13.36 -0.40
C ASN A 274 23.50 -13.55 1.11
N GLU A 275 24.52 -12.91 1.71
CA GLU A 275 24.75 -12.96 3.16
C GLU A 275 23.60 -12.32 3.96
N ALA A 276 23.04 -11.22 3.45
CA ALA A 276 21.86 -10.59 4.02
C ALA A 276 20.62 -11.49 3.89
N LEU A 277 20.38 -12.08 2.71
CA LEU A 277 19.28 -13.03 2.48
C LEU A 277 19.36 -14.23 3.41
N GLN A 278 20.56 -14.77 3.64
CA GLN A 278 20.75 -15.88 4.58
C GLN A 278 20.33 -15.52 6.02
N LYS A 279 20.55 -14.27 6.45
CA LYS A 279 20.10 -13.81 7.77
C LYS A 279 18.59 -13.73 7.86
N VAL A 280 17.93 -13.22 6.83
CA VAL A 280 16.46 -13.16 6.75
C VAL A 280 15.87 -14.58 6.79
N ILE A 281 16.44 -15.53 6.03
CA ILE A 281 16.02 -16.96 6.06
C ILE A 281 16.18 -17.58 7.45
N ASN A 282 17.27 -17.26 8.15
CA ASN A 282 17.51 -17.78 9.49
C ASN A 282 16.55 -17.18 10.53
N ARG A 283 16.26 -15.88 10.41
CA ARG A 283 15.38 -15.12 11.29
C ARG A 283 13.92 -15.56 11.18
N HIS A 284 13.43 -15.78 9.95
CA HIS A 284 12.00 -16.03 9.71
C HIS A 284 11.71 -17.52 9.41
N PRO A 285 11.03 -18.24 10.33
CA PRO A 285 10.78 -19.67 10.16
C PRO A 285 10.01 -20.05 8.89
N MET A 286 9.07 -19.22 8.43
CA MET A 286 8.27 -19.51 7.23
C MET A 286 9.09 -19.52 5.93
N LEU A 287 10.25 -18.86 5.88
CA LEU A 287 11.19 -19.02 4.75
C LEU A 287 11.86 -20.40 4.71
N ARG A 288 11.64 -21.25 5.72
CA ARG A 288 12.08 -22.64 5.78
C ARG A 288 10.91 -23.62 5.71
N ALA A 289 9.70 -23.15 5.41
CA ALA A 289 8.51 -23.97 5.35
C ALA A 289 8.40 -24.75 4.03
N ILE A 290 7.74 -25.91 4.12
CA ILE A 290 7.25 -26.71 2.99
C ILE A 290 5.78 -27.07 3.24
N VAL A 291 5.05 -27.44 2.19
CA VAL A 291 3.70 -27.98 2.27
C VAL A 291 3.73 -29.46 1.93
N LEU A 292 3.24 -30.28 2.86
CA LEU A 292 3.23 -31.73 2.77
C LEU A 292 2.08 -32.21 1.88
N PRO A 293 2.19 -33.41 1.27
CA PRO A 293 1.13 -33.97 0.41
C PRO A 293 -0.24 -34.18 1.08
N ASN A 294 -0.30 -34.15 2.41
CA ASN A 294 -1.55 -34.25 3.17
C ASN A 294 -2.26 -32.90 3.37
N GLY A 295 -1.72 -31.80 2.82
CA GLY A 295 -2.30 -30.46 2.95
C GLY A 295 -1.97 -29.75 4.27
N GLU A 296 -0.98 -30.24 5.02
CA GLU A 296 -0.38 -29.52 6.16
C GLU A 296 0.92 -28.84 5.73
N GLN A 297 1.34 -27.81 6.47
CA GLN A 297 2.62 -27.15 6.30
C GLN A 297 3.56 -27.47 7.47
N LYS A 298 4.86 -27.37 7.23
CA LYS A 298 5.90 -27.70 8.20
C LYS A 298 7.12 -26.80 8.06
N ILE A 299 7.58 -26.24 9.17
CA ILE A 299 8.83 -25.50 9.25
C ILE A 299 10.00 -26.48 9.39
N LEU A 300 10.95 -26.45 8.45
CA LEU A 300 12.13 -27.31 8.51
C LEU A 300 13.13 -26.82 9.58
N LYS A 301 13.62 -27.77 10.38
CA LYS A 301 14.61 -27.50 11.44
C LYS A 301 15.91 -26.91 10.88
N ASN A 302 16.42 -27.52 9.82
CA ASN A 302 17.62 -27.07 9.13
C ASN A 302 17.36 -27.07 7.63
N VAL A 303 17.86 -26.05 6.96
CA VAL A 303 17.94 -25.96 5.49
C VAL A 303 19.40 -25.74 5.10
N PRO A 304 19.83 -26.14 3.89
CA PRO A 304 21.15 -25.78 3.38
C PRO A 304 21.32 -24.25 3.30
N ASP A 305 22.57 -23.79 3.39
CA ASP A 305 22.88 -22.37 3.12
C ASP A 305 22.42 -22.01 1.70
N TYR A 306 21.63 -20.96 1.62
CA TYR A 306 21.12 -20.43 0.36
C TYR A 306 22.23 -19.74 -0.41
N LYS A 307 22.26 -19.99 -1.72
CA LYS A 307 23.23 -19.39 -2.64
C LYS A 307 22.51 -18.88 -3.89
N ILE A 308 22.48 -17.56 -4.05
CA ILE A 308 22.01 -16.90 -5.26
C ILE A 308 22.86 -17.40 -6.43
N SER A 309 22.19 -17.93 -7.46
CA SER A 309 22.86 -18.36 -8.68
C SER A 309 23.24 -17.13 -9.51
N VAL A 310 24.55 -16.82 -9.59
CA VAL A 310 25.07 -15.72 -10.40
C VAL A 310 25.72 -16.28 -11.66
N ILE A 311 25.18 -15.94 -12.83
CA ILE A 311 25.71 -16.36 -14.14
C ILE A 311 26.41 -15.16 -14.80
N ASP A 312 27.70 -15.33 -15.13
CA ASP A 312 28.49 -14.31 -15.82
C ASP A 312 28.13 -14.24 -17.31
N LEU A 313 27.51 -13.15 -17.73
CA LEU A 313 27.19 -12.85 -19.14
C LEU A 313 28.02 -11.69 -19.70
N LYS A 314 29.03 -11.19 -18.98
CA LYS A 314 29.85 -10.02 -19.38
C LYS A 314 30.60 -10.24 -20.69
N HIS A 315 30.81 -11.49 -21.07
CA HIS A 315 31.53 -11.91 -22.26
C HIS A 315 30.66 -11.93 -23.53
N LEU A 316 29.33 -11.86 -23.37
CA LEU A 316 28.36 -11.87 -24.46
C LEU A 316 28.05 -10.46 -24.94
N ASP A 317 27.54 -10.34 -26.16
CA ASP A 317 27.01 -9.07 -26.63
C ASP A 317 25.65 -8.74 -25.97
N ILE A 318 25.20 -7.48 -26.08
CA ILE A 318 23.96 -7.01 -25.44
C ILE A 318 22.73 -7.80 -25.93
N LYS A 319 22.72 -8.21 -27.20
CA LYS A 319 21.58 -8.93 -27.78
C LYS A 319 21.51 -10.34 -27.23
N GLU A 320 22.65 -11.02 -27.11
CA GLU A 320 22.77 -12.32 -26.48
C GLU A 320 22.38 -12.26 -25.00
N GLN A 321 22.87 -11.26 -24.25
CA GLN A 321 22.46 -11.03 -22.85
C GLN A 321 20.94 -10.90 -22.71
N GLN A 322 20.30 -10.13 -23.60
CA GLN A 322 18.84 -9.98 -23.61
C GLN A 322 18.11 -11.29 -23.92
N GLN A 323 18.64 -12.16 -24.80
CA GLN A 323 18.04 -13.48 -25.03
C GLN A 323 18.11 -14.37 -23.79
N HIS A 324 19.21 -14.32 -23.04
CA HIS A 324 19.30 -15.00 -21.76
C HIS A 324 18.25 -14.48 -20.76
N VAL A 325 18.10 -13.16 -20.64
CA VAL A 325 17.09 -12.53 -19.78
C VAL A 325 15.68 -12.98 -20.16
N LEU A 326 15.33 -12.95 -21.45
CA LEU A 326 14.02 -13.37 -21.94
C LEU A 326 13.73 -14.84 -21.64
N LYS A 327 14.70 -15.73 -21.87
CA LYS A 327 14.57 -17.15 -21.57
C LYS A 327 14.36 -17.41 -20.08
N GLU A 328 15.08 -16.68 -19.23
CA GLU A 328 14.93 -16.81 -17.78
C GLU A 328 13.59 -16.27 -17.30
N ARG A 329 13.13 -15.15 -17.89
CA ARG A 329 11.79 -14.61 -17.67
C ARG A 329 10.71 -15.62 -18.00
N GLU A 330 10.73 -16.20 -19.20
CA GLU A 330 9.74 -17.20 -19.61
C GLU A 330 9.68 -18.38 -18.64
N ARG A 331 10.83 -18.82 -18.09
CA ARG A 331 10.88 -19.90 -17.11
C ARG A 331 10.36 -19.47 -15.73
N MET A 332 10.90 -18.39 -15.17
CA MET A 332 10.69 -18.06 -13.75
C MET A 332 9.31 -17.44 -13.51
N SER A 333 8.80 -16.61 -14.43
CA SER A 333 7.51 -15.93 -14.28
C SER A 333 6.29 -16.87 -14.17
N HIS A 334 6.43 -18.12 -14.63
CA HIS A 334 5.37 -19.15 -14.59
C HIS A 334 5.83 -20.37 -13.79
N TYR A 335 6.84 -20.23 -12.93
CA TYR A 335 7.41 -21.37 -12.24
C TYR A 335 6.47 -21.90 -11.14
N VAL A 336 6.10 -23.17 -11.25
CA VAL A 336 5.34 -23.88 -10.22
C VAL A 336 6.33 -24.60 -9.30
N PHE A 337 6.50 -24.07 -8.09
CA PHE A 337 7.39 -24.66 -7.11
C PHE A 337 6.84 -26.01 -6.61
N PRO A 338 7.68 -27.06 -6.53
CA PRO A 338 7.31 -28.29 -5.83
C PRO A 338 7.07 -27.98 -4.35
N THR A 339 5.85 -28.20 -3.89
CA THR A 339 5.40 -27.71 -2.57
C THR A 339 6.08 -28.41 -1.40
N ASP A 340 6.54 -29.64 -1.60
CA ASP A 340 7.20 -30.49 -0.61
C ASP A 340 8.72 -30.31 -0.54
N GLN A 341 9.27 -29.35 -1.31
CA GLN A 341 10.70 -29.10 -1.42
C GLN A 341 11.04 -27.65 -1.07
N TRP A 342 12.09 -27.49 -0.26
CA TRP A 342 12.67 -26.18 0.02
C TRP A 342 13.73 -25.83 -1.04
N PRO A 343 13.81 -24.56 -1.50
CA PRO A 343 12.98 -23.42 -1.10
C PRO A 343 11.74 -23.21 -1.99
N LEU A 344 10.70 -22.62 -1.41
CA LEU A 344 9.52 -22.10 -2.10
C LEU A 344 9.73 -20.65 -2.61
N PHE A 345 10.97 -20.32 -2.95
CA PHE A 345 11.39 -19.05 -3.55
C PHE A 345 12.69 -19.24 -4.32
N GLU A 346 12.98 -18.36 -5.28
CA GLU A 346 14.19 -18.40 -6.09
C GLU A 346 14.74 -16.98 -6.32
N TYR A 347 16.05 -16.81 -6.08
CA TYR A 347 16.84 -15.64 -6.46
C TYR A 347 17.92 -16.06 -7.45
N LYS A 348 17.98 -15.36 -8.58
CA LYS A 348 18.97 -15.63 -9.63
C LYS A 348 19.44 -14.34 -10.27
N ALA A 349 20.72 -14.22 -10.54
CA ALA A 349 21.29 -13.01 -11.12
C ALA A 349 22.12 -13.30 -12.38
N PHE A 350 22.00 -12.44 -13.38
CA PHE A 350 22.92 -12.39 -14.52
C PHE A 350 23.85 -11.19 -14.37
N GLN A 351 25.15 -11.43 -14.31
CA GLN A 351 26.12 -10.35 -14.30
C GLN A 351 26.28 -9.81 -15.73
N LEU A 352 25.76 -8.61 -15.98
CA LEU A 352 25.76 -7.96 -17.30
C LEU A 352 27.05 -7.17 -17.54
N THR A 353 27.57 -6.52 -16.50
CA THR A 353 28.86 -5.80 -16.49
C THR A 353 29.58 -6.06 -15.16
N GLN A 354 30.76 -5.48 -14.92
CA GLN A 354 31.45 -5.67 -13.63
C GLN A 354 30.56 -5.26 -12.44
N ASP A 355 29.81 -4.16 -12.57
CA ASP A 355 29.08 -3.53 -11.47
C ASP A 355 27.55 -3.62 -11.61
N LYS A 356 27.06 -4.40 -12.59
CA LYS A 356 25.61 -4.52 -12.84
C LYS A 356 25.16 -5.96 -12.97
N HIS A 357 24.07 -6.25 -12.25
CA HIS A 357 23.37 -7.52 -12.29
C HIS A 357 21.93 -7.31 -12.76
N TYR A 358 21.41 -8.28 -13.50
CA TYR A 358 19.99 -8.43 -13.75
C TYR A 358 19.47 -9.52 -12.79
N LEU A 359 18.70 -9.12 -11.79
CA LEU A 359 18.23 -9.97 -10.70
C LEU A 359 16.79 -10.39 -10.96
N PHE A 360 16.54 -11.69 -10.82
CA PHE A 360 15.25 -12.35 -10.88
C PHE A 360 14.89 -12.86 -9.50
N ILE A 361 13.66 -12.59 -9.06
CA ILE A 361 13.15 -12.98 -7.75
C ILE A 361 11.77 -13.59 -7.97
N GLY A 362 11.57 -14.81 -7.49
CA GLY A 362 10.30 -15.52 -7.55
C GLY A 362 9.92 -16.08 -6.18
N TYR A 363 8.66 -15.92 -5.78
CA TYR A 363 8.12 -16.45 -4.53
C TYR A 363 6.86 -17.26 -4.80
N ASP A 364 6.75 -18.42 -4.16
CA ASP A 364 5.47 -19.08 -4.00
C ASP A 364 4.75 -18.47 -2.79
N MET A 365 3.54 -17.97 -3.00
CA MET A 365 2.77 -17.29 -1.95
C MET A 365 2.20 -18.26 -0.91
N LEU A 366 2.45 -19.58 -1.02
CA LEU A 366 2.18 -20.53 0.06
C LEU A 366 2.96 -20.24 1.35
N ILE A 367 4.06 -19.48 1.31
CA ILE A 367 4.85 -19.20 2.53
C ILE A 367 4.81 -17.72 2.95
N THR A 368 4.18 -16.86 2.17
CA THR A 368 4.20 -15.42 2.35
C THR A 368 2.98 -14.78 1.71
N ASP A 369 2.46 -13.71 2.31
CA ASP A 369 1.51 -12.80 1.67
C ASP A 369 2.20 -11.56 1.09
N GLY A 370 1.41 -10.65 0.49
CA GLY A 370 1.90 -9.40 -0.08
C GLY A 370 2.57 -8.46 0.93
N ALA A 371 2.07 -8.40 2.16
CA ALA A 371 2.67 -7.59 3.23
C ALA A 371 4.00 -8.19 3.72
N SER A 372 4.03 -9.49 3.97
CA SER A 372 5.22 -10.25 4.36
C SER A 372 6.32 -10.17 3.30
N PHE A 373 5.95 -10.20 2.01
CA PHE A 373 6.88 -10.00 0.92
C PHE A 373 7.59 -8.64 1.01
N GLN A 374 6.86 -7.57 1.35
CA GLN A 374 7.47 -6.25 1.55
C GLN A 374 8.40 -6.22 2.76
N PHE A 375 8.00 -6.84 3.88
CA PHE A 375 8.83 -6.93 5.09
C PHE A 375 10.13 -7.72 4.88
N ILE A 376 10.07 -8.84 4.15
CA ILE A 376 11.26 -9.63 3.78
C ILE A 376 12.27 -8.75 3.04
N HIS A 377 11.79 -7.99 2.04
CA HIS A 377 12.66 -7.17 1.21
C HIS A 377 13.22 -5.96 1.96
N LYS A 378 12.47 -5.39 2.90
CA LYS A 378 12.95 -4.35 3.82
C LYS A 378 14.09 -4.88 4.70
N GLU A 379 13.84 -5.93 5.47
CA GLU A 379 14.87 -6.50 6.36
C GLU A 379 16.10 -7.00 5.59
N LEU A 380 15.90 -7.49 4.36
CA LEU A 380 17.00 -7.85 3.46
C LEU A 380 17.91 -6.66 3.18
N MET A 381 17.35 -5.48 2.91
CA MET A 381 18.13 -4.26 2.69
C MET A 381 18.73 -3.72 3.98
N ASP A 382 18.03 -3.82 5.11
CA ASP A 382 18.56 -3.46 6.43
C ASP A 382 19.84 -4.27 6.75
N PHE A 383 19.78 -5.60 6.59
CA PHE A 383 20.94 -6.47 6.78
C PHE A 383 22.01 -6.29 5.71
N TYR A 384 21.61 -5.94 4.48
CA TYR A 384 22.56 -5.58 3.44
C TYR A 384 23.38 -4.37 3.91
N HIS A 385 22.74 -3.25 4.26
CA HIS A 385 23.43 -2.02 4.67
C HIS A 385 24.17 -2.13 5.99
N ASN A 386 23.58 -2.81 6.97
CA ASN A 386 24.18 -3.06 8.27
C ASN A 386 24.25 -4.57 8.58
N PRO A 387 25.35 -5.24 8.18
CA PRO A 387 25.53 -6.67 8.46
C PRO A 387 25.55 -7.03 9.95
N TYR A 388 25.71 -6.06 10.85
CA TYR A 388 25.73 -6.31 12.30
C TYR A 388 24.46 -5.83 12.99
N LEU A 389 23.42 -5.47 12.23
CA LEU A 389 22.12 -5.08 12.77
C LEU A 389 21.57 -6.19 13.66
N ALA A 390 21.16 -5.82 14.86
CA ALA A 390 20.45 -6.69 15.78
C ALA A 390 18.99 -6.22 15.83
N LEU A 391 18.11 -7.00 15.20
CA LEU A 391 16.67 -6.78 15.28
C LEU A 391 16.09 -7.45 16.53
N PRO A 392 14.97 -6.96 17.09
CA PRO A 392 14.28 -7.61 18.20
C PRO A 392 14.00 -9.09 17.91
N GLU A 393 14.11 -9.95 18.92
CA GLU A 393 13.71 -11.35 18.79
C GLU A 393 12.19 -11.45 18.59
N ILE A 394 11.77 -12.49 17.86
CA ILE A 394 10.36 -12.80 17.62
C ILE A 394 10.09 -14.09 18.39
N GLU A 395 9.25 -14.04 19.42
CA GLU A 395 9.07 -15.17 20.34
C GLU A 395 8.12 -16.24 19.76
N VAL A 396 7.19 -15.83 18.91
CA VAL A 396 6.15 -16.66 18.34
C VAL A 396 6.41 -17.00 16.88
N THR A 397 5.74 -18.02 16.36
CA THR A 397 5.83 -18.42 14.95
C THR A 397 4.48 -18.39 14.25
N PHE A 398 4.49 -18.44 12.93
CA PHE A 398 3.26 -18.60 12.15
C PHE A 398 2.51 -19.90 12.49
N ARG A 399 3.22 -20.95 12.91
CA ARG A 399 2.58 -22.17 13.43
C ARG A 399 1.74 -21.86 14.67
N ASP A 400 2.30 -21.14 15.63
CA ASP A 400 1.62 -20.81 16.88
C ASP A 400 0.38 -19.94 16.59
N TYR A 401 0.51 -19.01 15.64
CA TYR A 401 -0.60 -18.22 15.12
C TYR A 401 -1.71 -19.09 14.52
N MET A 402 -1.36 -20.08 13.70
CA MET A 402 -2.35 -20.97 13.08
C MET A 402 -3.06 -21.87 14.09
N LEU A 403 -2.38 -22.29 15.16
CA LEU A 403 -3.00 -23.04 16.25
C LEU A 403 -3.98 -22.17 17.04
N ALA A 404 -3.58 -20.94 17.39
CA ALA A 404 -4.47 -19.96 18.03
C ALA A 404 -5.66 -19.59 17.14
N TYR A 405 -5.43 -19.43 15.83
CA TYR A 405 -6.48 -19.15 14.85
C TYR A 405 -7.49 -20.29 14.74
N LYS A 406 -7.02 -21.54 14.79
CA LYS A 406 -7.89 -22.72 14.80
C LYS A 406 -8.81 -22.71 16.03
N ASP A 407 -8.28 -22.41 17.21
CA ASP A 407 -9.09 -22.32 18.43
C ASP A 407 -10.05 -21.11 18.37
N PHE A 408 -9.63 -20.00 17.74
CA PHE A 408 -10.48 -18.84 17.52
C PHE A 408 -11.70 -19.13 16.64
N LYS A 409 -11.62 -20.08 15.69
CA LYS A 409 -12.77 -20.48 14.87
C LYS A 409 -13.93 -21.08 15.68
N ASP A 410 -13.67 -21.55 16.91
CA ASP A 410 -14.70 -22.05 17.84
C ASP A 410 -15.27 -20.94 18.75
N SER A 411 -14.77 -19.70 18.62
CA SER A 411 -15.24 -18.57 19.43
C SER A 411 -16.65 -18.10 19.05
N GLN A 412 -17.32 -17.45 20.00
CA GLN A 412 -18.63 -16.84 19.76
C GLN A 412 -18.57 -15.77 18.64
N THR A 413 -17.50 -14.97 18.58
CA THR A 413 -17.29 -13.96 17.54
C THR A 413 -17.26 -14.58 16.15
N TYR A 414 -16.51 -15.67 15.95
CA TYR A 414 -16.46 -16.36 14.66
C TYR A 414 -17.83 -16.92 14.25
N ILE A 415 -18.55 -17.53 15.21
CA ILE A 415 -19.88 -18.11 14.97
C ILE A 415 -20.91 -17.04 14.59
N GLU A 416 -20.88 -15.87 15.23
CA GLU A 416 -21.77 -14.75 14.93
C GLU A 416 -21.50 -14.17 13.54
N ASP A 417 -20.23 -13.94 13.19
CA ASP A 417 -19.85 -13.47 11.87
C ASP A 417 -20.21 -14.49 10.79
N LYS A 418 -19.99 -15.78 11.04
CA LYS A 418 -20.45 -16.85 10.15
C LYS A 418 -21.95 -16.77 9.92
N GLN A 419 -22.74 -16.65 10.98
CA GLN A 419 -24.20 -16.56 10.86
C GLN A 419 -24.62 -15.33 10.05
N TYR A 420 -23.97 -14.19 10.27
CA TYR A 420 -24.20 -12.97 9.49
C TYR A 420 -23.99 -13.22 7.98
N TRP A 421 -22.89 -13.84 7.58
CA TRP A 421 -22.62 -14.14 6.17
C TRP A 421 -23.59 -15.17 5.59
N MET A 422 -23.91 -16.22 6.35
CA MET A 422 -24.89 -17.23 5.93
C MET A 422 -26.29 -16.64 5.70
N ASN A 423 -26.68 -15.59 6.43
CA ASN A 423 -27.94 -14.87 6.19
C ASN A 423 -27.95 -14.11 4.85
N LYS A 424 -26.78 -13.75 4.30
CA LYS A 424 -26.65 -13.11 2.99
C LYS A 424 -26.62 -14.10 1.83
N LEU A 425 -26.36 -15.39 2.09
CA LEU A 425 -26.06 -16.41 1.08
C LEU A 425 -27.06 -16.47 -0.09
N GLU A 426 -28.36 -16.49 0.19
CA GLU A 426 -29.41 -16.62 -0.84
C GLU A 426 -29.48 -15.43 -1.80
N ASN A 427 -29.16 -14.22 -1.31
CA ASN A 427 -29.32 -12.96 -2.06
C ASN A 427 -27.97 -12.29 -2.38
N PHE A 428 -26.87 -13.00 -2.21
CA PHE A 428 -25.54 -12.49 -2.50
C PHE A 428 -25.33 -12.40 -4.03
N PRO A 429 -24.83 -11.28 -4.57
CA PRO A 429 -24.68 -11.14 -6.02
C PRO A 429 -23.56 -12.06 -6.56
N SER A 430 -23.62 -12.34 -7.87
CA SER A 430 -22.53 -13.00 -8.58
C SER A 430 -21.37 -12.03 -8.86
N ALA A 431 -20.19 -12.58 -9.16
CA ALA A 431 -19.11 -11.83 -9.74
C ALA A 431 -19.52 -11.20 -11.10
N PRO A 432 -18.86 -10.12 -11.56
CA PRO A 432 -19.21 -9.51 -12.83
C PRO A 432 -18.84 -10.43 -14.01
N VAL A 433 -19.78 -10.60 -14.94
CA VAL A 433 -19.61 -11.39 -16.17
C VAL A 433 -19.11 -10.47 -17.27
N LEU A 434 -17.79 -10.50 -17.52
CA LEU A 434 -17.15 -9.60 -18.48
C LEU A 434 -17.15 -10.19 -19.91
N PRO A 435 -16.93 -9.38 -20.96
CA PRO A 435 -16.85 -9.85 -22.34
C PRO A 435 -15.61 -10.72 -22.60
N TYR A 436 -15.71 -12.01 -22.28
CA TYR A 436 -14.63 -12.97 -22.49
C TYR A 436 -14.49 -13.37 -23.96
N LYS A 437 -13.25 -13.56 -24.39
CA LYS A 437 -12.90 -14.04 -25.74
C LYS A 437 -13.19 -15.53 -25.90
N VAL A 438 -13.04 -16.29 -24.82
CA VAL A 438 -13.25 -17.74 -24.73
C VAL A 438 -13.90 -18.08 -23.39
N ASN A 439 -14.50 -19.26 -23.27
CA ASN A 439 -14.97 -19.73 -21.97
C ASN A 439 -13.75 -20.08 -21.08
N PRO A 440 -13.70 -19.62 -19.81
CA PRO A 440 -12.59 -19.94 -18.89
C PRO A 440 -12.22 -21.43 -18.82
N ASP A 441 -13.21 -22.35 -18.90
CA ASP A 441 -12.99 -23.81 -18.88
C ASP A 441 -12.16 -24.34 -20.06
N GLN A 442 -11.91 -23.51 -21.09
CA GLN A 442 -11.13 -23.88 -22.29
C GLN A 442 -9.65 -23.48 -22.20
N ILE A 443 -9.22 -22.91 -21.07
CA ILE A 443 -7.84 -22.44 -20.85
C ILE A 443 -7.08 -23.46 -20.01
N ASP A 444 -6.22 -24.26 -20.66
CA ASP A 444 -5.43 -25.31 -19.99
C ASP A 444 -4.13 -24.78 -19.35
N ASN A 445 -3.58 -23.66 -19.82
CA ASN A 445 -2.31 -23.10 -19.36
C ASN A 445 -2.40 -21.56 -19.37
N PRO A 446 -2.99 -20.96 -18.34
CA PRO A 446 -3.23 -19.52 -18.28
C PRO A 446 -1.89 -18.76 -18.16
N HIS A 447 -1.73 -17.70 -18.95
CA HIS A 447 -0.61 -16.77 -18.80
C HIS A 447 -1.12 -15.43 -18.29
N PHE A 448 -0.38 -14.86 -17.35
CA PHE A 448 -0.75 -13.58 -16.74
C PHE A 448 0.01 -12.44 -17.40
N LYS A 449 -0.70 -11.36 -17.69
CA LYS A 449 -0.13 -10.10 -18.16
C LYS A 449 -0.50 -8.96 -17.23
N ARG A 450 0.42 -8.02 -17.11
CA ARG A 450 0.27 -6.83 -16.27
C ARG A 450 0.02 -5.58 -17.10
N LYS A 451 -1.00 -4.80 -16.72
CA LYS A 451 -1.16 -3.39 -17.09
C LYS A 451 -0.85 -2.53 -15.87
N THR A 452 -0.08 -1.45 -16.04
CA THR A 452 0.35 -0.56 -14.94
C THR A 452 0.17 0.89 -15.32
N LYS A 453 -0.30 1.72 -14.38
CA LYS A 453 -0.22 3.19 -14.47
C LYS A 453 0.21 3.76 -13.12
N HIS A 454 1.04 4.80 -13.17
CA HIS A 454 1.51 5.52 -12.00
C HIS A 454 0.75 6.85 -11.85
N PHE A 455 0.28 7.14 -10.64
CA PHE A 455 -0.18 8.46 -10.24
C PHE A 455 0.98 9.18 -9.57
N GLU A 456 1.26 10.39 -10.06
CA GLU A 456 2.20 11.27 -9.39
C GLU A 456 1.68 11.68 -8.01
N SER A 457 2.61 12.03 -7.12
CA SER A 457 2.26 12.41 -5.74
C SER A 457 1.20 13.51 -5.67
N LYS A 458 1.28 14.53 -6.53
CA LYS A 458 0.28 15.60 -6.59
C LYS A 458 -1.14 15.08 -6.82
N MET A 459 -1.29 14.10 -7.69
CA MET A 459 -2.58 13.54 -8.06
C MET A 459 -3.13 12.65 -6.93
N TYR A 460 -2.25 11.89 -6.27
CA TYR A 460 -2.65 11.12 -5.10
C TYR A 460 -3.06 12.02 -3.93
N GLU A 461 -2.34 13.11 -3.67
CA GLU A 461 -2.72 14.12 -2.68
C GLU A 461 -4.09 14.73 -2.99
N GLN A 462 -4.37 15.05 -4.26
CA GLN A 462 -5.68 15.52 -4.67
C GLN A 462 -6.78 14.47 -4.41
N LEU A 463 -6.49 13.20 -4.66
CA LEU A 463 -7.41 12.10 -4.36
C LEU A 463 -7.67 11.99 -2.86
N LYS A 464 -6.63 12.05 -2.01
CA LYS A 464 -6.76 12.04 -0.54
C LYS A 464 -7.61 13.20 -0.04
N ARG A 465 -7.32 14.43 -0.51
CA ARG A 465 -8.08 15.64 -0.16
C ARG A 465 -9.56 15.50 -0.50
N LYS A 466 -9.89 15.05 -1.72
CA LYS A 466 -11.29 14.85 -2.10
C LYS A 466 -11.96 13.72 -1.32
N ALA A 467 -11.28 12.60 -1.12
CA ALA A 467 -11.83 11.49 -0.33
C ALA A 467 -12.22 11.98 1.09
N ARG A 468 -11.37 12.81 1.71
CA ARG A 468 -11.63 13.47 2.99
C ARG A 468 -12.84 14.41 2.95
N ASP A 469 -12.98 15.24 1.91
CA ASP A 469 -14.14 16.15 1.78
C ASP A 469 -15.48 15.39 1.80
N TYR A 470 -15.46 14.11 1.40
CA TYR A 470 -16.61 13.21 1.43
C TYR A 470 -16.62 12.23 2.61
N ASN A 471 -15.67 12.32 3.54
CA ASN A 471 -15.46 11.41 4.68
C ASN A 471 -15.38 9.93 4.26
N ILE A 472 -14.59 9.63 3.23
CA ILE A 472 -14.33 8.26 2.75
C ILE A 472 -12.84 8.02 2.55
N THR A 473 -12.45 6.75 2.44
CA THR A 473 -11.04 6.37 2.26
C THR A 473 -10.60 6.39 0.79
N PRO A 474 -9.30 6.63 0.50
CA PRO A 474 -8.75 6.48 -0.84
C PRO A 474 -9.00 5.09 -1.46
N SER A 475 -8.86 4.02 -0.67
CA SER A 475 -9.17 2.64 -1.10
C SER A 475 -10.59 2.51 -1.63
N THR A 476 -11.56 3.13 -0.95
CA THR A 476 -12.95 3.11 -1.38
C THR A 476 -13.16 3.89 -2.68
N VAL A 477 -12.52 5.04 -2.86
CA VAL A 477 -12.60 5.80 -4.12
C VAL A 477 -12.11 4.94 -5.29
N LEU A 478 -10.97 4.28 -5.12
CA LEU A 478 -10.36 3.42 -6.14
C LEU A 478 -11.22 2.19 -6.43
N CYS A 479 -11.77 1.54 -5.40
CA CYS A 479 -12.68 0.41 -5.56
C CYS A 479 -13.99 0.81 -6.24
N THR A 480 -14.55 1.97 -5.88
CA THR A 480 -15.78 2.48 -6.51
C THR A 480 -15.57 2.70 -8.01
N ALA A 481 -14.45 3.32 -8.40
CA ALA A 481 -14.12 3.50 -9.81
C ALA A 481 -13.95 2.15 -10.53
N PHE A 482 -13.33 1.15 -9.88
CA PHE A 482 -13.16 -0.18 -10.46
C PHE A 482 -14.51 -0.89 -10.63
N ALA A 483 -15.35 -0.87 -9.60
CA ALA A 483 -16.71 -1.44 -9.63
C ALA A 483 -17.58 -0.78 -10.70
N GLN A 484 -17.47 0.54 -10.93
CA GLN A 484 -18.21 1.24 -11.98
C GLN A 484 -17.81 0.80 -13.39
N VAL A 485 -16.51 0.60 -13.63
CA VAL A 485 -16.03 0.05 -14.90
C VAL A 485 -16.55 -1.38 -15.08
N LEU A 486 -16.40 -2.23 -14.07
CA LEU A 486 -16.88 -3.62 -14.14
C LEU A 486 -18.39 -3.68 -14.38
N SER A 487 -19.18 -2.88 -13.66
CA SER A 487 -20.63 -2.77 -13.81
C SER A 487 -21.05 -2.36 -15.22
N TYR A 488 -20.33 -1.42 -15.82
CA TYR A 488 -20.58 -0.99 -17.20
C TYR A 488 -20.30 -2.11 -18.21
N TRP A 489 -19.16 -2.77 -18.09
CA TRP A 489 -18.72 -3.80 -19.03
C TRP A 489 -19.48 -5.12 -18.87
N SER A 490 -19.95 -5.44 -17.66
CA SER A 490 -20.76 -6.63 -17.41
C SER A 490 -22.26 -6.40 -17.49
N ASN A 491 -22.70 -5.15 -17.68
CA ASN A 491 -24.10 -4.73 -17.65
C ASN A 491 -24.84 -5.17 -16.36
N GLN A 492 -24.13 -5.22 -15.24
CA GLN A 492 -24.68 -5.55 -13.91
C GLN A 492 -24.61 -4.33 -13.00
N SER A 493 -25.75 -3.81 -12.56
CA SER A 493 -25.80 -2.73 -11.57
C SER A 493 -25.46 -3.18 -10.15
N ARG A 494 -25.57 -4.48 -9.86
CA ARG A 494 -25.19 -5.09 -8.58
C ARG A 494 -24.27 -6.27 -8.83
N LEU A 495 -23.11 -6.29 -8.19
CA LEU A 495 -22.04 -7.27 -8.42
C LEU A 495 -21.27 -7.57 -7.12
N ALA A 496 -20.67 -8.76 -7.06
CA ALA A 496 -19.73 -9.12 -6.01
C ALA A 496 -18.29 -8.80 -6.44
N LEU A 497 -17.52 -8.14 -5.56
CA LEU A 497 -16.06 -8.07 -5.67
C LEU A 497 -15.39 -8.87 -4.56
N ASN A 498 -14.35 -9.60 -4.93
CA ASN A 498 -13.46 -10.25 -3.98
C ASN A 498 -12.43 -9.22 -3.51
N CYS A 499 -12.44 -8.84 -2.24
CA CYS A 499 -11.50 -7.88 -1.69
C CYS A 499 -10.51 -8.58 -0.75
N THR A 500 -9.22 -8.38 -1.04
CA THR A 500 -8.13 -8.98 -0.28
C THR A 500 -7.72 -8.09 0.88
N ILE A 501 -7.57 -8.70 2.05
CA ILE A 501 -7.09 -8.05 3.28
C ILE A 501 -6.02 -8.92 3.95
N PHE A 502 -5.18 -8.31 4.79
CA PHE A 502 -4.16 -9.01 5.57
C PHE A 502 -4.63 -9.09 7.03
N ASN A 503 -5.25 -10.21 7.40
CA ASN A 503 -5.85 -10.41 8.72
C ASN A 503 -4.81 -10.93 9.70
N ARG A 504 -4.10 -9.99 10.34
CA ARG A 504 -3.22 -10.25 11.48
C ARG A 504 -4.01 -10.02 12.77
N PHE A 505 -4.64 -11.08 13.29
CA PHE A 505 -5.36 -10.99 14.56
C PHE A 505 -4.39 -10.79 15.72
N PRO A 506 -4.76 -10.00 16.74
CA PRO A 506 -3.86 -9.58 17.81
C PRO A 506 -3.69 -10.64 18.90
N PHE A 507 -3.40 -11.87 18.51
CA PHE A 507 -3.19 -12.96 19.46
C PHE A 507 -1.89 -12.79 20.26
N HIS A 508 -0.92 -12.05 19.73
CA HIS A 508 0.35 -11.70 20.37
C HIS A 508 0.90 -10.39 19.79
N GLU A 509 1.77 -9.69 20.51
CA GLU A 509 2.38 -8.42 20.05
C GLU A 509 3.28 -8.58 18.82
N ASP A 510 4.01 -9.70 18.76
CA ASP A 510 4.89 -10.04 17.64
C ASP A 510 4.17 -10.42 16.33
N VAL A 511 2.84 -10.57 16.32
CA VAL A 511 2.11 -11.03 15.11
C VAL A 511 2.35 -10.11 13.92
N LEU A 512 2.52 -8.80 14.14
CA LEU A 512 2.80 -7.85 13.06
C LEU A 512 4.18 -8.07 12.40
N SER A 513 5.12 -8.66 13.13
CA SER A 513 6.49 -8.95 12.67
C SER A 513 6.63 -10.33 12.02
N LEU A 514 5.59 -11.16 12.05
CA LEU A 514 5.64 -12.51 11.49
C LEU A 514 5.63 -12.52 9.96
N ILE A 515 6.40 -13.43 9.38
CA ILE A 515 6.29 -13.81 7.98
C ILE A 515 5.38 -15.03 7.87
N GLY A 516 4.42 -14.97 6.96
CA GLY A 516 3.44 -16.03 6.67
C GLY A 516 2.39 -15.54 5.69
N ASP A 517 1.43 -16.40 5.36
CA ASP A 517 0.27 -15.99 4.55
C ASP A 517 -0.90 -15.61 5.46
N PHE A 518 -1.04 -14.32 5.77
CA PHE A 518 -2.18 -13.77 6.51
C PHE A 518 -3.28 -13.25 5.57
N THR A 519 -3.21 -13.59 4.28
CA THR A 519 -4.21 -13.20 3.30
C THR A 519 -5.56 -13.76 3.72
N SER A 520 -6.55 -12.89 3.75
CA SER A 520 -7.96 -13.26 3.91
C SER A 520 -8.78 -12.52 2.86
N VAL A 521 -9.96 -13.05 2.59
CA VAL A 521 -10.87 -12.54 1.58
C VAL A 521 -12.12 -12.04 2.28
N MET A 522 -12.61 -10.88 1.85
CA MET A 522 -13.96 -10.41 2.14
C MET A 522 -14.69 -10.14 0.83
N LEU A 523 -15.97 -10.52 0.75
CA LEU A 523 -16.78 -10.25 -0.44
C LEU A 523 -17.57 -8.96 -0.26
N LEU A 524 -17.53 -8.10 -1.27
CA LEU A 524 -18.23 -6.83 -1.29
C LEU A 524 -19.47 -6.95 -2.18
N ASP A 525 -20.66 -6.82 -1.58
CA ASP A 525 -21.94 -6.72 -2.27
C ASP A 525 -22.14 -5.26 -2.71
N ILE A 526 -21.74 -4.96 -3.94
CA ILE A 526 -21.73 -3.58 -4.47
C ILE A 526 -22.94 -3.39 -5.37
N GLU A 527 -23.85 -2.51 -4.96
CA GLU A 527 -24.94 -2.01 -5.79
C GLU A 527 -24.63 -0.56 -6.20
N LEU A 528 -24.56 -0.33 -7.51
CA LEU A 528 -24.35 0.97 -8.11
C LEU A 528 -25.67 1.47 -8.68
N THR A 529 -26.12 2.62 -8.21
CA THR A 529 -27.37 3.20 -8.72
C THR A 529 -27.09 3.95 -10.01
N PRO A 530 -27.69 3.58 -11.15
CA PRO A 530 -27.53 4.35 -12.38
C PRO A 530 -27.91 5.81 -12.16
N GLN A 531 -27.12 6.73 -12.71
CA GLN A 531 -27.36 8.19 -12.68
C GLN A 531 -27.16 8.89 -11.31
N THR A 532 -26.68 8.21 -10.27
CA THR A 532 -26.23 8.86 -9.02
C THR A 532 -24.84 9.46 -9.16
N MET A 533 -24.50 10.40 -8.27
CA MET A 533 -23.16 11.02 -8.28
C MET A 533 -22.10 10.00 -7.85
N PHE A 534 -20.89 10.11 -8.40
CA PHE A 534 -19.77 9.21 -8.07
C PHE A 534 -19.57 9.08 -6.54
N TRP A 535 -19.53 10.21 -5.85
CA TRP A 535 -19.26 10.26 -4.42
C TRP A 535 -20.39 9.70 -3.55
N GLU A 536 -21.62 9.63 -4.06
CA GLU A 536 -22.73 8.95 -3.38
C GLU A 536 -22.56 7.43 -3.44
N ASN A 537 -22.24 6.90 -4.63
CA ASN A 537 -21.87 5.49 -4.77
C ASN A 537 -20.62 5.17 -3.92
N ALA A 538 -19.63 6.05 -3.89
CA ALA A 538 -18.42 5.83 -3.09
C ALA A 538 -18.72 5.76 -1.60
N LYS A 539 -19.65 6.56 -1.08
CA LYS A 539 -20.14 6.44 0.30
C LYS A 539 -20.87 5.11 0.56
N GLN A 540 -21.66 4.62 -0.40
CA GLN A 540 -22.30 3.31 -0.28
C GLN A 540 -21.26 2.18 -0.25
N VAL A 541 -20.27 2.22 -1.14
CA VAL A 541 -19.16 1.26 -1.16
C VAL A 541 -18.33 1.33 0.13
N GLN A 542 -18.08 2.53 0.68
CA GLN A 542 -17.43 2.69 2.00
C GLN A 542 -18.18 1.90 3.08
N ASN A 543 -19.51 2.04 3.13
CA ASN A 543 -20.34 1.38 4.13
C ASN A 543 -20.28 -0.15 3.99
N VAL A 544 -20.33 -0.66 2.75
CA VAL A 544 -20.19 -2.10 2.47
C VAL A 544 -18.83 -2.61 2.91
N MET A 545 -17.74 -1.90 2.59
CA MET A 545 -16.39 -2.26 3.02
C MET A 545 -16.26 -2.29 4.54
N MET A 546 -16.78 -1.27 5.24
CA MET A 546 -16.71 -1.21 6.70
C MET A 546 -17.53 -2.33 7.35
N GLU A 547 -18.72 -2.62 6.83
CA GLU A 547 -19.55 -3.72 7.32
C GLU A 547 -18.87 -5.08 7.11
N ALA A 548 -18.24 -5.29 5.95
CA ALA A 548 -17.47 -6.50 5.65
C ALA A 548 -16.24 -6.64 6.57
N LEU A 549 -15.53 -5.53 6.84
CA LEU A 549 -14.39 -5.50 7.77
C LEU A 549 -14.80 -5.81 9.22
N GLU A 550 -15.98 -5.36 9.67
CA GLU A 550 -16.50 -5.73 10.98
C GLU A 550 -16.78 -7.24 11.10
N ARG A 551 -17.12 -7.87 9.97
CA ARG A 551 -17.51 -9.28 9.90
C ARG A 551 -16.41 -10.17 9.31
N ARG A 552 -15.16 -9.69 9.34
CA ARG A 552 -13.99 -10.32 8.69
C ARG A 552 -13.48 -11.58 9.38
N HIS A 553 -14.01 -11.96 10.55
CA HIS A 553 -13.52 -13.11 11.28
C HIS A 553 -13.88 -14.42 10.58
N TYR A 554 -15.04 -14.47 9.91
CA TYR A 554 -15.42 -15.59 9.05
C TYR A 554 -14.71 -15.49 7.70
N ASP A 555 -14.02 -16.55 7.30
CA ASP A 555 -13.16 -16.54 6.12
C ASP A 555 -13.96 -16.48 4.81
N GLY A 556 -13.63 -15.52 3.93
CA GLY A 556 -14.33 -15.35 2.66
C GLY A 556 -14.18 -16.53 1.69
N ILE A 557 -13.10 -17.32 1.75
CA ILE A 557 -12.98 -18.56 0.97
C ILE A 557 -14.01 -19.59 1.44
N GLU A 558 -14.25 -19.70 2.75
CA GLU A 558 -15.34 -20.54 3.27
C GLU A 558 -16.68 -20.06 2.72
N PHE A 559 -16.97 -18.75 2.74
CA PHE A 559 -18.20 -18.19 2.18
C PHE A 559 -18.34 -18.42 0.68
N ILE A 560 -17.26 -18.26 -0.11
CA ILE A 560 -17.24 -18.57 -1.55
C ILE A 560 -17.60 -20.05 -1.79
N ARG A 561 -17.07 -20.97 -0.98
CA ARG A 561 -17.41 -22.41 -1.08
C ARG A 561 -18.89 -22.65 -0.74
N GLU A 562 -19.47 -21.91 0.20
CA GLU A 562 -20.91 -21.99 0.49
C GLU A 562 -21.76 -21.46 -0.68
N ILE A 563 -21.36 -20.35 -1.32
CA ILE A 563 -22.02 -19.82 -2.53
C ILE A 563 -22.00 -20.86 -3.64
N ALA A 564 -20.85 -21.52 -3.88
CA ALA A 564 -20.73 -22.56 -4.88
C ALA A 564 -21.68 -23.73 -4.62
N ARG A 565 -21.71 -24.22 -3.37
CA ARG A 565 -22.57 -25.33 -2.95
C ARG A 565 -24.05 -24.97 -3.04
N TYR A 566 -24.44 -23.79 -2.59
CA TYR A 566 -25.83 -23.33 -2.62
C TYR A 566 -26.37 -23.22 -4.05
N ASN A 567 -25.57 -22.69 -4.98
CA ASN A 567 -25.94 -22.52 -6.38
C ASN A 567 -25.70 -23.76 -7.25
N ASN A 568 -25.27 -24.89 -6.67
CA ASN A 568 -24.89 -26.12 -7.39
C ASN A 568 -23.87 -25.87 -8.51
N LEU A 569 -22.92 -24.97 -8.26
CA LEU A 569 -21.81 -24.73 -9.19
C LEU A 569 -20.85 -25.91 -9.16
N ASP A 570 -20.20 -26.18 -10.29
CA ASP A 570 -19.08 -27.12 -10.33
C ASP A 570 -17.98 -26.64 -9.38
N GLY A 571 -17.54 -27.51 -8.47
CA GLY A 571 -16.54 -27.21 -7.46
C GLY A 571 -15.17 -26.83 -8.04
N ASN A 572 -14.97 -27.07 -9.34
CA ASN A 572 -13.75 -26.75 -10.06
C ASN A 572 -13.74 -25.34 -10.69
N LYS A 573 -14.87 -24.62 -10.71
CA LYS A 573 -15.00 -23.30 -11.35
C LYS A 573 -14.59 -22.15 -10.45
N ALA A 574 -14.12 -21.06 -11.05
CA ALA A 574 -13.88 -19.82 -10.32
C ALA A 574 -15.22 -19.11 -10.03
N VAL A 575 -15.50 -18.88 -8.74
CA VAL A 575 -16.77 -18.28 -8.30
C VAL A 575 -16.68 -16.76 -8.16
N MET A 576 -15.56 -16.27 -7.60
CA MET A 576 -15.29 -14.84 -7.37
C MET A 576 -13.93 -14.44 -7.95
N PRO A 577 -13.77 -14.47 -9.29
CA PRO A 577 -12.47 -14.35 -9.95
C PRO A 577 -11.96 -12.91 -10.13
N ILE A 578 -12.71 -11.89 -9.69
CA ILE A 578 -12.33 -10.48 -9.85
C ILE A 578 -11.93 -9.94 -8.49
N VAL A 579 -10.63 -9.70 -8.34
CA VAL A 579 -9.98 -9.38 -7.08
C VAL A 579 -9.62 -7.89 -7.02
N PHE A 580 -9.86 -7.28 -5.87
CA PHE A 580 -9.44 -5.94 -5.50
C PHE A 580 -8.55 -5.99 -4.26
N THR A 581 -7.26 -5.75 -4.48
CA THR A 581 -6.20 -5.74 -3.47
C THR A 581 -5.74 -4.31 -3.23
N SER A 582 -6.03 -3.76 -2.05
CA SER A 582 -5.50 -2.46 -1.62
C SER A 582 -4.37 -2.65 -0.61
N MET A 583 -3.15 -2.34 -1.04
CA MET A 583 -1.96 -2.28 -0.18
C MET A 583 -1.59 -0.84 0.15
N LEU A 584 -2.58 0.05 0.27
CA LEU A 584 -2.40 1.38 0.84
C LEU A 584 -2.19 1.25 2.35
N MET A 585 -1.06 0.66 2.72
CA MET A 585 -0.52 0.61 4.07
C MET A 585 0.42 1.80 4.16
N ASP A 586 0.20 2.71 5.11
CA ASP A 586 1.25 3.65 5.46
C ASP A 586 2.33 2.83 6.16
N SER A 587 3.43 2.65 5.47
CA SER A 587 4.64 2.04 5.98
C SER A 587 5.38 3.02 6.91
N GLY A 588 4.83 4.19 7.23
CA GLY A 588 5.53 5.21 7.97
C GLY A 588 6.55 5.93 7.08
N LYS A 589 6.82 7.18 7.42
CA LYS A 589 7.56 8.14 6.58
C LYS A 589 9.01 7.74 6.27
N GLU A 590 9.59 6.79 7.00
CA GLU A 590 10.95 6.27 6.74
C GLU A 590 10.95 5.10 5.74
N GLU A 591 9.86 4.34 5.61
CA GLU A 591 9.81 3.13 4.77
C GLU A 591 9.55 3.41 3.28
N GLN A 592 9.15 4.64 2.95
CA GLN A 592 8.70 5.00 1.61
C GLN A 592 9.85 5.32 0.63
N GLU A 593 11.05 5.66 1.11
CA GLU A 593 12.23 5.93 0.26
C GLU A 593 12.95 4.64 -0.20
N GLU A 594 12.68 3.49 0.45
CA GLU A 594 13.57 2.32 0.41
C GLU A 594 13.16 1.21 -0.60
N LYS A 595 11.94 1.25 -1.17
CA LYS A 595 11.44 0.15 -2.04
C LYS A 595 12.22 -0.05 -3.35
N TYR A 596 13.12 0.85 -3.73
CA TYR A 596 13.97 0.73 -4.92
C TYR A 596 15.47 0.64 -4.62
N GLU A 597 15.87 0.43 -3.37
CA GLU A 597 17.30 0.29 -3.07
C GLU A 597 17.93 -0.96 -3.71
N MET A 598 17.12 -2.00 -3.95
CA MET A 598 17.60 -3.20 -4.63
C MET A 598 17.98 -2.96 -6.09
N GLY A 599 17.40 -1.94 -6.74
CA GLY A 599 17.63 -1.65 -8.16
C GLY A 599 16.40 -1.13 -8.89
N GLU A 600 16.57 -0.87 -10.19
CA GLU A 600 15.51 -0.43 -11.08
C GLU A 600 14.61 -1.60 -11.47
N VAL A 601 13.33 -1.55 -11.08
CA VAL A 601 12.33 -2.57 -11.48
C VAL A 601 12.12 -2.53 -12.99
N LYS A 602 12.40 -3.66 -13.64
CA LYS A 602 12.20 -3.84 -15.09
C LYS A 602 10.87 -4.50 -15.41
N THR A 603 10.44 -5.44 -14.58
CA THR A 603 9.19 -6.19 -14.76
C THR A 603 8.76 -6.74 -13.41
N ALA A 604 7.45 -6.80 -13.19
CA ALA A 604 6.85 -7.49 -12.07
C ALA A 604 5.57 -8.17 -12.56
N LEU A 605 5.25 -9.33 -12.01
CA LEU A 605 4.05 -10.09 -12.33
C LEU A 605 3.58 -10.79 -11.06
N SER A 606 2.27 -10.85 -10.86
CA SER A 606 1.68 -11.85 -10.00
C SER A 606 0.71 -12.71 -10.80
N GLN A 607 0.61 -13.97 -10.39
CA GLN A 607 -0.36 -14.91 -10.92
C GLN A 607 -1.04 -15.60 -9.75
N THR A 608 -2.35 -15.81 -9.86
CA THR A 608 -3.16 -16.47 -8.85
C THR A 608 -4.16 -17.36 -9.58
N SER A 609 -4.19 -18.64 -9.24
CA SER A 609 -5.16 -19.58 -9.82
C SER A 609 -6.59 -19.08 -9.62
N GLN A 610 -7.46 -19.32 -10.61
CA GLN A 610 -8.88 -18.93 -10.59
C GLN A 610 -9.15 -17.42 -10.44
N VAL A 611 -8.15 -16.55 -10.63
CA VAL A 611 -8.31 -15.10 -10.66
C VAL A 611 -8.18 -14.61 -12.11
N PHE A 612 -9.23 -13.95 -12.61
CA PHE A 612 -9.28 -13.46 -14.00
C PHE A 612 -8.64 -12.08 -14.11
N ILE A 613 -8.91 -11.21 -13.13
CA ILE A 613 -8.34 -9.87 -12.98
C ILE A 613 -8.01 -9.67 -11.50
N ASP A 614 -6.75 -9.39 -11.21
CA ASP A 614 -6.27 -8.93 -9.91
C ASP A 614 -5.91 -7.44 -10.01
N TYR A 615 -6.80 -6.59 -9.48
CA TYR A 615 -6.53 -5.19 -9.26
C TYR A 615 -5.63 -5.06 -8.02
N GLN A 616 -4.48 -4.41 -8.15
CA GLN A 616 -3.60 -4.10 -7.04
C GLN A 616 -3.25 -2.61 -7.03
N VAL A 617 -3.28 -2.00 -5.85
CA VAL A 617 -2.78 -0.64 -5.65
C VAL A 617 -1.78 -0.59 -4.50
N LEU A 618 -0.68 0.11 -4.73
CA LEU A 618 0.37 0.33 -3.73
C LEU A 618 0.86 1.78 -3.81
N GLU A 619 1.17 2.36 -2.65
CA GLU A 619 1.79 3.67 -2.55
C GLU A 619 3.29 3.56 -2.84
N VAL A 620 3.80 4.47 -3.68
CA VAL A 620 5.18 4.48 -4.15
C VAL A 620 5.64 5.92 -4.32
N ASN A 621 6.71 6.32 -3.60
CA ASN A 621 7.28 7.68 -3.66
C ASN A 621 6.22 8.79 -3.47
N GLY A 622 5.28 8.59 -2.53
CA GLY A 622 4.16 9.50 -2.25
C GLY A 622 3.09 9.58 -3.35
N GLY A 623 3.19 8.76 -4.41
CA GLY A 623 2.18 8.57 -5.45
C GLY A 623 1.58 7.16 -5.40
N LEU A 624 0.79 6.78 -6.40
CA LEU A 624 0.23 5.43 -6.50
C LEU A 624 0.78 4.66 -7.69
N THR A 625 0.96 3.36 -7.53
CA THR A 625 1.10 2.43 -8.64
C THR A 625 -0.13 1.53 -8.64
N ILE A 626 -0.88 1.55 -9.74
CA ILE A 626 -2.10 0.74 -9.92
C ILE A 626 -1.83 -0.26 -11.03
N THR A 627 -2.01 -1.54 -10.73
CA THR A 627 -1.75 -2.65 -11.65
C THR A 627 -2.94 -3.58 -11.79
N TRP A 628 -3.24 -4.02 -13.00
CA TRP A 628 -4.17 -5.12 -13.25
C TRP A 628 -3.38 -6.29 -13.84
N ASP A 629 -3.30 -7.38 -13.08
CA ASP A 629 -2.86 -8.66 -13.63
C ASP A 629 -4.06 -9.43 -14.13
N TYR A 630 -3.99 -9.91 -15.37
CA TYR A 630 -5.11 -10.56 -16.02
C TYR A 630 -4.66 -11.77 -16.85
N VAL A 631 -5.56 -12.73 -17.04
CA VAL A 631 -5.33 -13.90 -17.88
C VAL A 631 -5.38 -13.50 -19.35
N GLU A 632 -4.26 -13.61 -20.06
CA GLU A 632 -4.12 -13.15 -21.45
C GLU A 632 -5.10 -13.85 -22.39
N GLU A 633 -5.26 -15.17 -22.26
CA GLU A 633 -6.10 -15.97 -23.14
C GLU A 633 -7.59 -15.62 -23.02
N LEU A 634 -8.00 -15.14 -21.85
CA LEU A 634 -9.40 -14.92 -21.50
C LEU A 634 -9.99 -13.64 -22.12
N PHE A 635 -9.18 -12.60 -22.26
CA PHE A 635 -9.64 -11.28 -22.72
C PHE A 635 -9.13 -10.96 -24.13
N ASP A 636 -9.96 -10.30 -24.94
CA ASP A 636 -9.43 -9.59 -26.09
C ASP A 636 -8.56 -8.43 -25.61
N SER A 637 -7.36 -8.28 -26.19
CA SER A 637 -6.41 -7.23 -25.80
C SER A 637 -7.01 -5.82 -25.83
N THR A 638 -7.97 -5.56 -26.72
CA THR A 638 -8.64 -4.27 -26.82
C THR A 638 -9.68 -4.05 -25.73
N VAL A 639 -10.34 -5.11 -25.24
CA VAL A 639 -11.34 -5.03 -24.17
C VAL A 639 -10.67 -4.68 -22.85
N ILE A 640 -9.66 -5.45 -22.43
CA ILE A 640 -8.94 -5.19 -21.18
C ILE A 640 -8.22 -3.84 -21.21
N GLU A 641 -7.69 -3.42 -22.37
CA GLU A 641 -7.10 -2.11 -22.56
C GLU A 641 -8.13 -0.98 -22.44
N SER A 642 -9.30 -1.09 -23.07
CA SER A 642 -10.37 -0.10 -22.91
C SER A 642 -10.84 0.00 -21.46
N MET A 643 -11.07 -1.13 -20.77
CA MET A 643 -11.47 -1.12 -19.36
C MET A 643 -10.42 -0.41 -18.47
N PHE A 644 -9.14 -0.73 -18.69
CA PHE A 644 -8.03 -0.12 -17.94
C PHE A 644 -7.93 1.38 -18.22
N GLU A 645 -8.05 1.82 -19.48
CA GLU A 645 -8.03 3.23 -19.86
C GLU A 645 -9.23 4.00 -19.27
N GLU A 646 -10.43 3.43 -19.37
CA GLU A 646 -11.67 4.02 -18.83
C GLU A 646 -11.62 4.20 -17.32
N TYR A 647 -11.04 3.26 -16.59
CA TYR A 647 -10.81 3.38 -15.15
C TYR A 647 -10.06 4.66 -14.80
N PHE A 648 -8.99 4.97 -15.53
CA PHE A 648 -8.22 6.19 -15.26
C PHE A 648 -8.90 7.45 -15.76
N VAL A 649 -9.57 7.40 -16.91
CA VAL A 649 -10.37 8.54 -17.39
C VAL A 649 -11.44 8.90 -16.37
N LEU A 650 -12.13 7.92 -15.80
CA LEU A 650 -13.11 8.11 -14.73
C LEU A 650 -12.48 8.78 -13.50
N LEU A 651 -11.33 8.28 -13.03
CA LEU A 651 -10.62 8.90 -11.90
C LEU A 651 -10.19 10.33 -12.20
N ASP A 652 -9.59 10.59 -13.36
CA ASP A 652 -9.17 11.92 -13.80
C ASP A 652 -10.37 12.89 -13.77
N LYS A 653 -11.52 12.48 -14.31
CA LYS A 653 -12.76 13.29 -14.33
C LYS A 653 -13.31 13.58 -12.94
N VAL A 654 -13.36 12.57 -12.09
CA VAL A 654 -13.82 12.74 -10.70
C VAL A 654 -12.88 13.68 -9.93
N LEU A 655 -11.57 13.59 -10.15
CA LEU A 655 -10.58 14.50 -9.55
C LEU A 655 -10.64 15.92 -10.13
N GLU A 656 -11.01 16.10 -11.40
CA GLU A 656 -11.28 17.41 -12.01
C GLU A 656 -12.58 18.08 -11.50
N GLY A 657 -13.45 17.33 -10.82
CA GLY A 657 -14.68 17.85 -10.21
C GLY A 657 -15.97 17.43 -10.92
N GLU A 658 -15.89 16.56 -11.92
CA GLU A 658 -17.08 15.95 -12.50
C GLU A 658 -17.70 14.98 -11.48
N THR A 659 -18.86 15.35 -10.92
CA THR A 659 -19.61 14.49 -9.99
C THR A 659 -20.45 13.44 -10.69
N TYR A 660 -20.66 13.62 -12.00
CA TYR A 660 -21.42 12.74 -12.87
C TYR A 660 -20.58 12.41 -14.11
N TYR A 661 -20.18 11.15 -14.24
CA TYR A 661 -19.50 10.66 -15.43
C TYR A 661 -20.20 9.41 -15.94
N THR A 662 -20.69 9.46 -17.17
CA THR A 662 -21.21 8.26 -17.85
C THR A 662 -20.08 7.66 -18.66
N LEU A 663 -19.70 6.43 -18.30
CA LEU A 663 -18.79 5.62 -19.11
C LEU A 663 -19.36 5.55 -20.53
N SER A 664 -18.64 6.15 -21.46
CA SER A 664 -18.96 6.14 -22.88
C SER A 664 -17.78 5.51 -23.59
N GLY A 665 -17.76 4.18 -23.61
CA GLY A 665 -16.76 3.45 -24.36
C GLY A 665 -16.67 3.95 -25.80
N ARG A 666 -15.55 3.66 -26.48
CA ARG A 666 -15.39 4.05 -27.89
C ARG A 666 -16.57 3.47 -28.68
N ASN A 667 -16.98 4.09 -29.79
CA ASN A 667 -18.11 3.59 -30.60
C ASN A 667 -17.96 2.11 -31.05
N LYS A 668 -16.75 1.54 -31.01
CA LYS A 668 -16.49 0.12 -31.24
C LYS A 668 -16.82 -0.77 -30.02
N ASP A 669 -16.61 -0.26 -28.82
CA ASP A 669 -16.79 -0.97 -27.55
C ASP A 669 -18.28 -1.21 -27.28
N LYS A 670 -19.15 -0.23 -27.57
CA LYS A 670 -20.61 -0.40 -27.48
C LYS A 670 -21.14 -1.56 -28.31
N LYS A 671 -20.65 -1.71 -29.55
CA LYS A 671 -21.06 -2.81 -30.43
C LYS A 671 -20.59 -4.17 -29.94
N LEU A 672 -19.44 -4.22 -29.26
CA LEU A 672 -18.88 -5.44 -28.72
C LEU A 672 -19.63 -5.87 -27.44
N ILE A 673 -19.97 -4.92 -26.58
CA ILE A 673 -20.81 -5.14 -25.39
C ILE A 673 -22.22 -5.58 -25.82
N GLU A 674 -22.86 -4.88 -26.78
CA GLU A 674 -24.17 -5.26 -27.32
C GLU A 674 -24.13 -6.68 -27.93
N ALA A 675 -23.11 -6.99 -28.74
CA ALA A 675 -22.99 -8.31 -29.36
C ALA A 675 -22.73 -9.44 -28.34
N TYR A 676 -22.01 -9.17 -27.25
CA TYR A 676 -21.81 -10.14 -26.16
C TYR A 676 -23.10 -10.35 -25.36
N ASN A 677 -23.82 -9.28 -25.03
CA ASN A 677 -25.09 -9.39 -24.29
C ASN A 677 -26.23 -10.02 -25.11
N ASP A 678 -26.13 -10.04 -26.44
CA ASP A 678 -27.09 -10.66 -27.35
C ASP A 678 -26.84 -12.18 -27.59
N THR A 679 -25.82 -12.79 -26.95
CA THR A 679 -25.63 -14.25 -27.03
C THR A 679 -26.53 -14.98 -26.03
N GLU A 680 -27.44 -15.84 -26.50
CA GLU A 680 -28.20 -16.76 -25.65
C GLU A 680 -27.24 -17.84 -25.08
N GLU A 681 -27.26 -18.06 -23.75
CA GLU A 681 -26.51 -19.10 -23.02
C GLU A 681 -26.82 -20.53 -23.49
#